data_AF-A0A1A5P1L8-F1
#
_entry.id   AF-A0A1A5P1L8-F1
#
_cell.length_a   1.000
_cell.length_b   1.000
_cell.length_c   1.000
_cell.angle_alpha   90.00
_cell.angle_beta   90.00
_cell.angle_gamma   90.00
#
_symmetry.space_group_name_H-M   'P 1'
#
loop_
_entity.id
_entity.type
_entity.pdbx_description
1 polymer ?
#
loop_
_entity_poly.entity_id
_entity_poly.type
_entity_poly.pdbx_seq_one_letter_code
_entity_poly.pdbx_strand_id
1 'polypeptide(L)'
;MPACVPTHTADPNRPERAHPPHSPPPGPPPDRPRRPRVAGADVSAAVAVFLIALPLSLGIALATGAPLQAGLVAAAVGGVVAGRIGGCPLQVSGPAAGLTVVTADLIQQYGWRTTCAITVLAGLAQIGLGCLRVARGALAVSPAIVHGMLAGIGITIAVAQVHIVLGGTPQSSVPDNLRALPSQLANVDPAAVAVSVLTLTLLLLWPKLPGRAGQLLRMVPAALVAVAGATATAAAAGLVLAEVDLPSWRSHALAGLPEGPVLGLVAAVLTTTLVCSVQSLLGAVAVDKLVSRRPGPSHVPRSDLDRELLGQGTANIASGCLGGLPVAGVAVRSSANVRAGAVSRNSTMLHGVLVVLAALLMVPVLEFIPLASLAALVMAVGIQMVSLHHIRTVTRHREALVYAATAVAVVFAGVLEGVALGIAVAVGVALHRLTHTRITHEVKEGVHHVHVRGQLTFLAVPRLSRALHLVPQGATGVVALDGSFMDHAAYEALQDWQNTHTARGGSVEITGRRPGTGVRIAEPAALASPPMTDGTGEAGVPSGAGCRCRPWTAWRNHQCGPPPFAPDDARSGHGTRDSGATGDTSEAGGGQGGHGGGPARPGPGNGPPSTGAGTGTGSVSNADSVPGAVSGPASPAGSMSSAGAPEASRTGADLVRGLSAFQRSTAPLVRGELARLAREGQRPAQLFLTCADSRLVTSMITSSGPGDLFVVRNVGNLVPPPGEESRDDSVAAALEYAVEVLAVRSITVCGHSGCGAMQALLDPRPGGTPGARTPLERWLRHGLPSLRRVRDGGGPGVRLAGRAPADTAEQLCLANVVQQLEHLRAHESVARALKDGLLTLHGLYFHVGEAQAYLLTEVTGERVFDRVRAEDLVL
;
A
#
# COMPACT_ATOMS: atom_id res chain seq x y z
N MET A 1 59.60 -24.39 17.21
CA MET A 1 59.27 -25.70 17.84
C MET A 1 59.64 -25.62 19.32
N PRO A 2 59.04 -26.42 20.22
CA PRO A 2 57.84 -27.28 20.09
C PRO A 2 56.54 -26.50 20.43
N ALA A 3 55.28 -26.96 20.25
CA ALA A 3 54.54 -28.15 20.75
C ALA A 3 54.32 -28.14 22.30
N CYS A 4 53.22 -28.63 22.91
CA CYS A 4 51.89 -29.06 22.41
C CYS A 4 50.88 -29.25 23.58
N VAL A 5 49.57 -29.22 23.30
CA VAL A 5 48.47 -30.13 23.75
C VAL A 5 48.71 -30.92 25.08
N PRO A 6 47.81 -30.83 26.11
CA PRO A 6 46.54 -31.55 26.01
C PRO A 6 45.25 -30.96 26.62
N THR A 7 44.17 -31.47 26.01
CA THR A 7 42.73 -31.45 26.32
C THR A 7 42.30 -31.85 27.74
N HIS A 8 41.09 -31.46 28.11
CA HIS A 8 40.18 -32.34 28.88
C HIS A 8 38.86 -32.58 28.12
N THR A 9 38.39 -33.82 28.13
CA THR A 9 37.21 -34.31 27.39
C THR A 9 35.93 -34.24 28.22
N ALA A 10 34.77 -34.31 27.56
CA ALA A 10 33.45 -34.20 28.18
C ALA A 10 33.02 -35.47 28.93
N ASP A 11 32.34 -35.29 30.06
CA ASP A 11 31.60 -36.34 30.78
C ASP A 11 30.26 -36.62 30.07
N PRO A 12 30.00 -37.86 29.61
CA PRO A 12 28.80 -38.20 28.84
C PRO A 12 27.53 -38.43 29.70
N ASN A 13 27.58 -38.35 31.04
CA ASN A 13 26.52 -38.87 31.92
C ASN A 13 25.67 -37.83 32.66
N ARG A 14 25.20 -36.78 31.95
CA ARG A 14 24.15 -35.88 32.46
C ARG A 14 22.88 -35.96 31.60
N PRO A 15 21.74 -36.43 32.14
CA PRO A 15 20.53 -36.64 31.33
C PRO A 15 19.93 -35.32 30.85
N GLU A 16 19.38 -35.32 29.64
CA GLU A 16 18.67 -34.17 29.07
C GLU A 16 17.52 -33.72 29.98
N ARG A 17 17.73 -32.58 30.65
CA ARG A 17 16.61 -31.79 31.19
C ARG A 17 16.09 -30.94 30.05
N ALA A 18 15.03 -31.42 29.40
CA ALA A 18 14.23 -30.60 28.51
C ALA A 18 13.51 -29.48 29.30
N HIS A 19 14.22 -28.41 29.63
CA HIS A 19 14.01 -27.15 28.91
C HIS A 19 12.55 -26.86 28.51
N PRO A 20 11.57 -26.77 29.44
CA PRO A 20 10.27 -26.22 29.06
C PRO A 20 10.51 -24.80 28.50
N PRO A 21 9.95 -24.44 27.34
CA PRO A 21 10.23 -23.16 26.72
C PRO A 21 9.82 -22.03 27.67
N HIS A 22 10.78 -21.14 27.99
CA HIS A 22 10.56 -20.06 28.93
C HIS A 22 9.32 -19.25 28.54
N SER A 23 8.30 -19.28 29.41
CA SER A 23 7.12 -18.45 29.24
C SER A 23 7.55 -16.98 29.22
N PRO A 24 7.04 -16.14 28.30
CA PRO A 24 7.34 -14.71 28.33
C PRO A 24 6.89 -14.12 29.67
N PRO A 25 7.52 -13.02 30.13
CA PRO A 25 7.12 -12.38 31.38
C PRO A 25 5.63 -12.00 31.32
N PRO A 26 4.90 -12.07 32.45
CA PRO A 26 3.48 -11.75 32.47
C PRO A 26 3.29 -10.32 31.96
N GLY A 27 2.48 -10.19 30.91
CA GLY A 27 2.14 -8.89 30.34
C GLY A 27 1.44 -7.99 31.37
N PRO A 28 1.40 -6.67 31.14
CA PRO A 28 0.64 -5.78 32.00
C PRO A 28 -0.82 -6.27 32.11
N PRO A 29 -1.46 -6.14 33.28
CA PRO A 29 -2.79 -6.68 33.51
C PRO A 29 -3.76 -6.13 32.45
N PRO A 30 -4.72 -6.95 31.96
CA PRO A 30 -5.57 -6.56 30.85
C PRO A 30 -6.30 -5.25 31.16
N ASP A 31 -6.04 -4.24 30.32
CA ASP A 31 -6.58 -2.89 30.44
C ASP A 31 -8.11 -3.00 30.57
N ARG A 32 -8.66 -2.66 31.75
CA ARG A 32 -10.09 -2.82 32.06
C ARG A 32 -10.88 -2.21 30.91
N PRO A 33 -11.85 -2.93 30.29
CA PRO A 33 -12.42 -2.55 29.01
C PRO A 33 -12.95 -1.12 29.07
N ARG A 34 -12.17 -0.19 28.48
CA ARG A 34 -12.43 1.25 28.58
C ARG A 34 -13.77 1.50 27.91
N ARG A 35 -14.80 1.78 28.73
CA ARG A 35 -16.17 2.04 28.25
C ARG A 35 -16.08 3.00 27.06
N PRO A 36 -16.75 2.71 25.93
CA PRO A 36 -16.62 3.52 24.72
C PRO A 36 -17.13 4.94 24.99
N ARG A 37 -16.21 5.84 25.35
CA ARG A 37 -16.48 7.26 25.52
C ARG A 37 -16.77 7.83 24.14
N VAL A 38 -18.05 8.03 23.86
CA VAL A 38 -18.51 8.77 22.69
C VAL A 38 -17.86 10.15 22.72
N ALA A 39 -17.12 10.51 21.67
CA ALA A 39 -16.56 11.85 21.54
C ALA A 39 -17.69 12.84 21.19
N GLY A 40 -17.61 14.08 21.66
CA GLY A 40 -18.58 15.12 21.28
C GLY A 40 -18.67 15.32 19.76
N ALA A 41 -17.56 15.12 19.04
CA ALA A 41 -17.50 15.12 17.58
C ALA A 41 -18.31 13.96 16.94
N ASP A 42 -18.36 12.78 17.57
CA ASP A 42 -19.20 11.67 17.11
C ASP A 42 -20.69 11.96 17.34
N VAL A 43 -21.06 12.67 18.42
CA VAL A 43 -22.46 13.10 18.64
C VAL A 43 -22.88 14.14 17.61
N SER A 44 -22.05 15.17 17.41
CA SER A 44 -22.31 16.24 16.43
C SER A 44 -22.46 15.68 15.01
N ALA A 45 -21.56 14.77 14.61
CA ALA A 45 -21.63 14.11 13.33
C ALA A 45 -22.83 13.16 13.22
N ALA A 46 -23.19 12.41 14.26
CA ALA A 46 -24.37 11.55 14.27
C ALA A 46 -25.66 12.34 14.01
N VAL A 47 -25.82 13.50 14.67
CA VAL A 47 -26.95 14.41 14.47
C VAL A 47 -26.96 14.99 13.04
N ALA A 48 -25.82 15.49 12.56
CA ALA A 48 -25.72 16.04 11.20
C ALA A 48 -26.05 14.99 10.12
N VAL A 49 -25.59 13.75 10.29
CA VAL A 49 -25.91 12.61 9.41
C VAL A 49 -27.39 12.23 9.50
N PHE A 50 -27.95 12.17 10.71
CA PHE A 50 -29.36 11.84 10.96
C PHE A 50 -30.32 12.80 10.25
N LEU A 51 -30.09 14.12 10.37
CA LEU A 51 -30.89 15.15 9.71
C LEU A 51 -30.81 15.10 8.16
N ILE A 52 -29.72 14.58 7.59
CA ILE A 52 -29.58 14.30 6.15
C ILE A 52 -30.28 12.99 5.78
N ALA A 53 -30.17 11.98 6.63
CA ALA A 53 -30.57 10.61 6.35
C ALA A 53 -32.08 10.41 6.38
N LEU A 54 -32.83 11.10 7.24
CA LEU A 54 -34.29 10.97 7.34
C LEU A 54 -35.01 11.24 6.00
N PRO A 55 -35.01 12.49 5.46
CA PRO A 55 -35.75 12.80 4.23
C PRO A 55 -35.23 12.00 3.02
N LEU A 56 -33.92 11.72 2.98
CA LEU A 56 -33.32 10.92 1.92
C LEU A 56 -33.73 9.44 1.97
N SER A 57 -34.00 8.87 3.15
CA SER A 57 -34.44 7.46 3.26
C SER A 57 -35.91 7.28 2.89
N LEU A 58 -36.75 8.24 3.26
CA LEU A 58 -38.16 8.29 2.86
C LEU A 58 -38.29 8.48 1.35
N GLY A 59 -37.56 9.44 0.77
CA GLY A 59 -37.53 9.64 -0.67
C GLY A 59 -37.04 8.41 -1.45
N ILE A 60 -35.98 7.75 -0.99
CA ILE A 60 -35.51 6.51 -1.64
C ILE A 60 -36.57 5.41 -1.57
N ALA A 61 -37.29 5.27 -0.46
CA ALA A 61 -38.38 4.29 -0.35
C ALA A 61 -39.56 4.59 -1.30
N LEU A 62 -39.97 5.87 -1.38
CA LEU A 62 -40.99 6.32 -2.35
C LEU A 62 -40.58 5.99 -3.78
N ALA A 63 -39.35 6.32 -4.17
CA ALA A 63 -38.84 6.08 -5.51
C ALA A 63 -38.56 4.58 -5.80
N THR A 64 -38.54 3.71 -4.78
CA THR A 64 -38.60 2.26 -4.97
C THR A 64 -40.03 1.70 -5.09
N GLY A 65 -41.07 2.47 -4.76
CA GLY A 65 -42.41 1.92 -4.56
C GLY A 65 -42.50 0.98 -3.33
N ALA A 66 -41.61 1.16 -2.35
CA ALA A 66 -41.59 0.38 -1.11
C ALA A 66 -42.30 1.14 0.03
N PRO A 67 -42.83 0.45 1.06
CA PRO A 67 -43.37 1.11 2.25
C PRO A 67 -42.31 2.02 2.89
N LEU A 68 -42.65 3.27 3.23
CA LEU A 68 -41.61 4.24 3.61
C LEU A 68 -40.89 3.90 4.93
N GLN A 69 -41.54 3.11 5.79
CA GLN A 69 -40.94 2.51 6.98
C GLN A 69 -39.69 1.67 6.61
N ALA A 70 -39.70 0.98 5.46
CA ALA A 70 -38.59 0.15 5.00
C ALA A 70 -37.30 0.95 4.75
N GLY A 71 -37.43 2.23 4.36
CA GLY A 71 -36.30 3.15 4.25
C GLY A 71 -35.73 3.55 5.62
N LEU A 72 -36.60 3.73 6.62
CA LEU A 72 -36.18 4.01 8.00
C LEU A 72 -35.53 2.78 8.64
N VAL A 73 -36.10 1.58 8.46
CA VAL A 73 -35.51 0.29 8.90
C VAL A 73 -34.12 0.11 8.28
N ALA A 74 -33.97 0.27 6.96
CA ALA A 74 -32.67 0.15 6.29
C ALA A 74 -31.64 1.17 6.79
N ALA A 75 -32.06 2.40 7.12
CA ALA A 75 -31.16 3.43 7.66
C ALA A 75 -30.76 3.15 9.12
N ALA A 76 -31.69 2.67 9.95
CA ALA A 76 -31.41 2.22 11.31
C ALA A 76 -30.45 1.01 11.33
N VAL A 77 -30.75 -0.03 10.55
CA VAL A 77 -29.93 -1.24 10.42
C VAL A 77 -28.56 -0.91 9.81
N GLY A 78 -28.50 -0.06 8.79
CA GLY A 78 -27.24 0.41 8.19
C GLY A 78 -26.36 1.21 9.17
N GLY A 79 -26.96 2.04 10.02
CA GLY A 79 -26.23 2.75 11.08
C GLY A 79 -25.73 1.80 12.19
N VAL A 80 -26.60 0.96 12.73
CA VAL A 80 -26.30 0.08 13.87
C VAL A 80 -25.48 -1.14 13.46
N VAL A 81 -25.99 -1.99 12.57
CA VAL A 81 -25.38 -3.29 12.24
C VAL A 81 -24.12 -3.11 11.40
N ALA A 82 -24.20 -2.38 10.29
CA ALA A 82 -23.04 -2.17 9.43
C ALA A 82 -21.96 -1.33 10.13
N GLY A 83 -22.35 -0.29 10.89
CA GLY A 83 -21.43 0.51 11.72
C GLY A 83 -20.69 -0.31 12.79
N ARG A 84 -21.39 -1.26 13.43
CA ARG A 84 -20.84 -2.13 14.48
C ARG A 84 -19.97 -3.27 13.95
N ILE A 85 -20.29 -3.84 12.80
CA ILE A 85 -19.64 -5.04 12.24
C ILE A 85 -18.60 -4.68 11.17
N GLY A 86 -18.93 -3.77 10.25
CA GLY A 86 -18.21 -3.47 9.01
C GLY A 86 -16.77 -3.02 9.14
N GLY A 87 -16.11 -2.77 8.02
CA GLY A 87 -14.69 -2.51 7.91
C GLY A 87 -14.29 -1.04 7.95
N CYS A 88 -15.13 -0.14 7.43
CA CYS A 88 -14.88 1.29 7.36
C CYS A 88 -15.47 2.02 8.59
N PRO A 89 -14.66 2.59 9.50
CA PRO A 89 -15.17 3.14 10.77
C PRO A 89 -16.11 4.34 10.65
N LEU A 90 -16.03 5.11 9.56
CA LEU A 90 -16.81 6.33 9.35
C LEU A 90 -17.80 6.25 8.16
N GLN A 91 -17.96 5.06 7.56
CA GLN A 91 -18.97 4.82 6.53
C GLN A 91 -20.37 4.76 7.16
N VAL A 92 -21.25 5.63 6.68
CA VAL A 92 -22.68 5.56 7.00
C VAL A 92 -23.35 4.69 5.94
N SER A 93 -23.92 3.57 6.36
CA SER A 93 -24.68 2.68 5.49
C SER A 93 -26.18 2.89 5.66
N GLY A 94 -26.95 2.53 4.65
CA GLY A 94 -28.41 2.65 4.65
C GLY A 94 -28.97 2.44 3.24
N PRO A 95 -30.23 2.84 2.98
CA PRO A 95 -30.78 2.78 1.63
C PRO A 95 -30.01 3.74 0.72
N ALA A 96 -29.58 3.23 -0.44
CA ALA A 96 -28.72 3.95 -1.38
C ALA A 96 -29.43 4.16 -2.72
N ALA A 97 -29.35 5.37 -3.28
CA ALA A 97 -30.06 5.72 -4.52
C ALA A 97 -29.68 4.82 -5.73
N GLY A 98 -28.47 4.26 -5.77
CA GLY A 98 -28.11 3.32 -6.84
C GLY A 98 -28.79 1.94 -6.75
N LEU A 99 -29.46 1.62 -5.64
CA LEU A 99 -30.30 0.44 -5.49
C LEU A 99 -31.78 0.75 -5.79
N THR A 100 -32.17 2.01 -5.98
CA THR A 100 -33.56 2.41 -6.18
C THR A 100 -34.18 1.73 -7.40
N VAL A 101 -33.53 1.80 -8.56
CA VAL A 101 -34.05 1.20 -9.81
C VAL A 101 -34.14 -0.32 -9.71
N VAL A 102 -33.09 -0.96 -9.19
CA VAL A 102 -33.06 -2.43 -8.98
C VAL A 102 -34.18 -2.86 -8.04
N THR A 103 -34.37 -2.16 -6.93
CA THR A 103 -35.38 -2.55 -5.93
C THR A 103 -36.80 -2.28 -6.43
N ALA A 104 -37.02 -1.20 -7.20
CA ALA A 104 -38.32 -0.92 -7.84
C ALA A 104 -38.73 -2.02 -8.82
N ASP A 105 -37.80 -2.43 -9.69
CA ASP A 105 -38.00 -3.53 -10.65
C ASP A 105 -38.32 -4.85 -9.91
N LEU A 106 -37.55 -5.20 -8.88
CA LEU A 106 -37.80 -6.40 -8.07
C LEU A 106 -39.12 -6.35 -7.28
N ILE A 107 -39.63 -5.16 -6.94
CA ILE A 107 -40.95 -5.00 -6.33
C ILE A 107 -42.05 -5.22 -7.35
N GLN A 108 -41.91 -4.69 -8.57
CA GLN A 108 -42.89 -4.90 -9.65
C GLN A 108 -42.93 -6.34 -10.16
N GLN A 109 -41.77 -7.02 -10.25
CA GLN A 109 -41.68 -8.39 -10.75
C GLN A 109 -42.06 -9.46 -9.71
N TYR A 110 -41.61 -9.33 -8.46
CA TYR A 110 -41.71 -10.41 -7.45
C TYR A 110 -42.52 -10.04 -6.20
N GLY A 111 -42.91 -8.77 -6.05
CA GLY A 111 -43.60 -8.27 -4.86
C GLY A 111 -42.68 -8.07 -3.65
N TRP A 112 -43.05 -7.11 -2.80
CA TRP A 112 -42.21 -6.62 -1.69
C TRP A 112 -41.66 -7.70 -0.75
N ARG A 113 -42.46 -8.73 -0.43
CA ARG A 113 -42.03 -9.83 0.46
C ARG A 113 -40.92 -10.69 -0.14
N THR A 114 -40.92 -10.87 -1.46
CA THR A 114 -39.86 -11.57 -2.19
C THR A 114 -38.64 -10.66 -2.36
N THR A 115 -38.82 -9.35 -2.57
CA THR A 115 -37.71 -8.38 -2.54
C THR A 115 -36.97 -8.39 -1.20
N CYS A 116 -37.69 -8.50 -0.09
CA CYS A 116 -37.11 -8.69 1.24
C CYS A 116 -36.29 -9.99 1.34
N ALA A 117 -36.81 -11.11 0.81
CA ALA A 117 -36.09 -12.39 0.77
C ALA A 117 -34.83 -12.34 -0.12
N ILE A 118 -34.92 -11.70 -1.30
CA ILE A 118 -33.77 -11.43 -2.18
C ILE A 118 -32.69 -10.62 -1.45
N THR A 119 -33.10 -9.65 -0.62
CA THR A 119 -32.19 -8.83 0.20
C THR A 119 -31.45 -9.68 1.25
N VAL A 120 -32.13 -10.63 1.90
CA VAL A 120 -31.51 -11.60 2.82
C VAL A 120 -30.52 -12.52 2.09
N LEU A 121 -30.91 -13.08 0.94
CA LEU A 121 -30.05 -13.94 0.13
C LEU A 121 -28.83 -13.20 -0.41
N ALA A 122 -28.99 -11.94 -0.83
CA ALA A 122 -27.88 -11.08 -1.23
C ALA A 122 -26.94 -10.78 -0.05
N GLY A 123 -27.48 -10.59 1.16
CA GLY A 123 -26.68 -10.44 2.36
C GLY A 123 -25.84 -11.69 2.70
N LEU A 124 -26.41 -12.89 2.52
CA LEU A 124 -25.67 -14.16 2.64
C LEU A 124 -24.55 -14.27 1.59
N ALA A 125 -24.83 -13.91 0.33
CA ALA A 125 -23.83 -13.89 -0.73
C ALA A 125 -22.69 -12.88 -0.44
N GLN A 126 -23.00 -11.70 0.09
CA GLN A 126 -22.00 -10.73 0.55
C GLN A 126 -21.11 -11.26 1.69
N ILE A 127 -21.69 -12.00 2.65
CA ILE A 127 -20.90 -12.69 3.68
C ILE A 127 -19.94 -13.70 3.03
N GLY A 128 -20.42 -14.48 2.06
CA GLY A 128 -19.57 -15.39 1.28
C GLY A 128 -18.38 -14.69 0.62
N LEU A 129 -18.62 -13.58 -0.09
CA LEU A 129 -17.57 -12.79 -0.74
C LEU A 129 -16.57 -12.19 0.27
N GLY A 130 -17.03 -11.76 1.45
CA GLY A 130 -16.16 -11.30 2.55
C GLY A 130 -15.31 -12.43 3.13
N CYS A 131 -15.88 -13.61 3.35
CA CYS A 131 -15.17 -14.81 3.82
C CYS A 131 -14.10 -15.29 2.82
N LEU A 132 -14.40 -15.24 1.52
CA LEU A 132 -13.46 -15.54 0.43
C LEU A 132 -12.37 -14.46 0.23
N ARG A 133 -12.46 -13.32 0.94
CA ARG A 133 -11.51 -12.19 0.87
C ARG A 133 -11.30 -11.62 -0.53
N VAL A 134 -12.37 -11.59 -1.33
CA VAL A 134 -12.35 -11.09 -2.72
C VAL A 134 -12.69 -9.60 -2.85
N ALA A 135 -12.86 -8.86 -1.75
CA ALA A 135 -13.29 -7.45 -1.82
C ALA A 135 -12.28 -6.55 -2.56
N ARG A 136 -10.99 -6.89 -2.50
CA ARG A 136 -9.95 -6.22 -3.30
C ARG A 136 -10.03 -6.53 -4.80
N GLY A 137 -10.61 -7.67 -5.19
CA GLY A 137 -10.90 -8.00 -6.59
C GLY A 137 -12.00 -7.10 -7.18
N ALA A 138 -13.01 -6.75 -6.38
CA ALA A 138 -14.07 -5.83 -6.80
C ALA A 138 -13.56 -4.39 -7.07
N LEU A 139 -12.38 -4.01 -6.58
CA LEU A 139 -11.72 -2.75 -6.94
C LEU A 139 -11.03 -2.78 -8.32
N ALA A 140 -10.97 -3.92 -9.01
CA ALA A 140 -10.45 -4.00 -10.38
C ALA A 140 -11.47 -3.53 -11.44
N VAL A 141 -12.74 -3.33 -11.05
CA VAL A 141 -13.77 -2.74 -11.94
C VAL A 141 -13.37 -1.31 -12.29
N SER A 142 -13.30 -0.99 -13.60
CA SER A 142 -12.91 0.35 -14.05
C SER A 142 -13.84 1.42 -13.47
N PRO A 143 -13.29 2.55 -12.98
CA PRO A 143 -14.10 3.69 -12.52
C PRO A 143 -15.11 4.17 -13.56
N ALA A 144 -14.82 4.05 -14.86
CA ALA A 144 -15.75 4.44 -15.93
C ALA A 144 -17.05 3.64 -15.90
N ILE A 145 -16.99 2.33 -15.58
CA ILE A 145 -18.17 1.46 -15.44
C ILE A 145 -19.01 1.93 -14.25
N VAL A 146 -18.39 2.15 -13.08
CA VAL A 146 -19.12 2.58 -11.88
C VAL A 146 -19.80 3.93 -12.09
N HIS A 147 -19.09 4.92 -12.65
CA HIS A 147 -19.68 6.24 -12.90
C HIS A 147 -20.75 6.18 -13.98
N GLY A 148 -20.60 5.34 -15.01
CA GLY A 148 -21.63 5.10 -16.02
C GLY A 148 -22.88 4.47 -15.43
N MET A 149 -22.72 3.45 -14.57
CA MET A 149 -23.81 2.82 -13.82
C MET A 149 -24.55 3.83 -12.94
N LEU A 150 -23.83 4.62 -12.14
CA LEU A 150 -24.43 5.65 -11.29
C LEU A 150 -25.14 6.74 -12.10
N ALA A 151 -24.60 7.13 -13.26
CA ALA A 151 -25.25 8.10 -14.15
C ALA A 151 -26.52 7.53 -14.79
N GLY A 152 -26.49 6.29 -15.27
CA GLY A 152 -27.67 5.61 -15.82
C GLY A 152 -28.80 5.49 -14.80
N ILE A 153 -28.48 5.06 -13.57
CA ILE A 153 -29.45 5.02 -12.47
C ILE A 153 -29.98 6.43 -12.15
N GLY A 154 -29.12 7.45 -12.11
CA GLY A 154 -29.53 8.84 -11.88
C GLY A 154 -30.50 9.38 -12.94
N ILE A 155 -30.29 9.03 -14.21
CA ILE A 155 -31.18 9.34 -15.33
C ILE A 155 -32.53 8.63 -15.16
N THR A 156 -32.52 7.31 -14.93
CA THR A 156 -33.75 6.51 -14.73
C THR A 156 -34.60 7.03 -13.58
N ILE A 157 -33.97 7.36 -12.44
CA ILE A 157 -34.64 7.99 -11.30
C ILE A 157 -35.24 9.33 -11.71
N ALA A 158 -34.46 10.21 -12.34
CA ALA A 158 -34.95 11.54 -12.72
C ALA A 158 -36.18 11.46 -13.64
N VAL A 159 -36.14 10.60 -14.68
CA VAL A 159 -37.26 10.43 -15.62
C VAL A 159 -38.52 9.87 -14.93
N ALA A 160 -38.37 8.92 -14.00
CA ALA A 160 -39.51 8.41 -13.22
C ALA A 160 -40.09 9.50 -12.29
N GLN A 161 -39.25 10.24 -11.55
CA GLN A 161 -39.73 11.25 -10.60
C GLN A 161 -40.40 12.46 -11.25
N VAL A 162 -40.11 12.79 -12.52
CA VAL A 162 -40.82 13.85 -13.26
C VAL A 162 -42.33 13.60 -13.31
N HIS A 163 -42.78 12.34 -13.40
CA HIS A 163 -44.21 12.02 -13.43
C HIS A 163 -44.91 12.44 -12.13
N ILE A 164 -44.32 12.11 -10.97
CA ILE A 164 -44.86 12.47 -9.64
C ILE A 164 -44.79 13.98 -9.40
N VAL A 165 -43.74 14.64 -9.89
CA VAL A 165 -43.59 16.11 -9.85
C VAL A 165 -44.68 16.83 -10.66
N LEU A 166 -45.22 16.20 -11.70
CA LEU A 166 -46.35 16.71 -12.52
C LEU A 166 -47.73 16.21 -12.03
N GLY A 167 -47.80 15.51 -10.90
CA GLY A 167 -49.04 14.97 -10.31
C GLY A 167 -49.49 13.59 -10.83
N GLY A 168 -48.67 12.91 -11.64
CA GLY A 168 -48.96 11.59 -12.21
C GLY A 168 -48.15 10.44 -11.59
N THR A 169 -48.30 9.24 -12.16
CA THR A 169 -47.60 8.03 -11.71
C THR A 169 -46.49 7.59 -12.69
N PRO A 170 -45.34 7.10 -12.19
CA PRO A 170 -44.25 6.62 -13.03
C PRO A 170 -44.61 5.27 -13.67
N GLN A 171 -44.07 5.05 -14.87
CA GLN A 171 -44.20 3.77 -15.60
C GLN A 171 -43.05 2.81 -15.24
N SER A 172 -43.16 1.54 -15.65
CA SER A 172 -42.17 0.49 -15.34
C SER A 172 -40.81 0.68 -16.03
N SER A 173 -40.77 1.20 -17.26
CA SER A 173 -39.54 1.36 -18.06
C SER A 173 -39.25 2.83 -18.41
N VAL A 174 -37.98 3.19 -18.62
CA VAL A 174 -37.61 4.54 -19.09
C VAL A 174 -38.26 4.88 -20.45
N PRO A 175 -38.25 4.00 -21.47
CA PRO A 175 -38.99 4.22 -22.71
C PRO A 175 -40.47 4.54 -22.51
N ASP A 176 -41.16 3.86 -21.59
CA ASP A 176 -42.60 4.06 -21.38
C ASP A 176 -42.91 5.33 -20.59
N ASN A 177 -42.07 5.67 -19.60
CA ASN A 177 -42.09 6.99 -18.97
C ASN A 177 -41.90 8.10 -20.04
N LEU A 178 -40.91 7.98 -20.92
CA LEU A 178 -40.68 8.98 -21.98
C LEU A 178 -41.84 9.08 -23.00
N ARG A 179 -42.59 7.98 -23.23
CA ARG A 179 -43.81 7.98 -24.06
C ARG A 179 -45.02 8.60 -23.35
N ALA A 180 -45.10 8.50 -22.03
CA ALA A 180 -46.18 9.06 -21.21
C ALA A 180 -45.99 10.55 -20.88
N LEU A 181 -44.75 11.07 -20.90
CA LEU A 181 -44.47 12.48 -20.60
C LEU A 181 -45.32 13.49 -21.39
N PRO A 182 -45.56 13.37 -22.72
CA PRO A 182 -46.35 14.36 -23.46
C PRO A 182 -47.80 14.46 -23.01
N SER A 183 -48.46 13.35 -22.66
CA SER A 183 -49.83 13.34 -22.15
C SER A 183 -49.90 13.79 -20.68
N GLN A 184 -48.88 13.49 -19.87
CA GLN A 184 -48.75 14.04 -18.51
C GLN A 184 -48.53 15.57 -18.52
N LEU A 185 -47.73 16.07 -19.47
CA LEU A 185 -47.45 17.51 -19.59
C LEU A 185 -48.65 18.32 -20.11
N ALA A 186 -49.67 17.65 -20.66
CA ALA A 186 -50.97 18.25 -20.99
C ALA A 186 -51.95 18.25 -19.79
N ASN A 187 -51.73 17.41 -18.78
CA ASN A 187 -52.63 17.19 -17.64
C ASN A 187 -51.85 17.31 -16.31
N VAL A 188 -51.27 18.49 -16.10
CA VAL A 188 -50.39 18.79 -14.96
C VAL A 188 -51.20 19.25 -13.75
N ASP A 189 -50.95 18.68 -12.57
CA ASP A 189 -51.45 19.24 -11.31
C ASP A 189 -50.65 20.50 -10.91
N PRO A 190 -51.28 21.70 -10.84
CA PRO A 190 -50.60 22.91 -10.41
C PRO A 190 -50.11 22.86 -8.96
N ALA A 191 -50.79 22.12 -8.07
CA ALA A 191 -50.42 22.02 -6.66
C ALA A 191 -49.15 21.17 -6.47
N ALA A 192 -49.09 19.97 -7.07
CA ALA A 192 -47.89 19.14 -7.07
C ALA A 192 -46.69 19.87 -7.69
N VAL A 193 -46.89 20.60 -8.79
CA VAL A 193 -45.82 21.41 -9.40
C VAL A 193 -45.39 22.56 -8.49
N ALA A 194 -46.31 23.31 -7.88
CA ALA A 194 -45.98 24.41 -6.98
C ALA A 194 -45.15 23.92 -5.77
N VAL A 195 -45.57 22.82 -5.13
CA VAL A 195 -44.84 22.20 -4.02
C VAL A 195 -43.49 21.63 -4.46
N SER A 196 -43.41 21.04 -5.66
CA SER A 196 -42.14 20.55 -6.23
C SER A 196 -41.16 21.69 -6.52
N VAL A 197 -41.62 22.78 -7.14
CA VAL A 197 -40.82 23.97 -7.46
C VAL A 197 -40.37 24.67 -6.18
N LEU A 198 -41.22 24.79 -5.17
CA LEU A 198 -40.84 25.29 -3.84
C LEU A 198 -39.76 24.41 -3.20
N THR A 199 -39.94 23.08 -3.22
CA THR A 199 -38.96 22.12 -2.67
C THR A 199 -37.60 22.25 -3.36
N LEU A 200 -37.57 22.29 -4.71
CA LEU A 200 -36.35 22.48 -5.50
C LEU A 200 -35.70 23.85 -5.22
N THR A 201 -36.50 24.90 -5.09
CA THR A 201 -36.02 26.26 -4.81
C THR A 201 -35.34 26.32 -3.45
N LEU A 202 -35.99 25.80 -2.39
CA LEU A 202 -35.40 25.69 -1.06
C LEU A 202 -34.11 24.86 -1.09
N LEU A 203 -34.13 23.69 -1.74
CA LEU A 203 -32.97 22.79 -1.84
C LEU A 203 -31.76 23.44 -2.54
N LEU A 204 -31.99 24.26 -3.57
CA LEU A 204 -30.95 24.88 -4.39
C LEU A 204 -30.49 26.26 -3.90
N LEU A 205 -31.32 27.00 -3.16
CA LEU A 205 -31.00 28.34 -2.64
C LEU A 205 -30.53 28.33 -1.18
N TRP A 206 -31.01 27.40 -0.33
CA TRP A 206 -30.60 27.32 1.08
C TRP A 206 -29.07 27.24 1.28
N PRO A 207 -28.30 26.45 0.50
CA PRO A 207 -26.83 26.41 0.61
C PRO A 207 -26.14 27.71 0.17
N LYS A 208 -26.85 28.63 -0.50
CA LYS A 208 -26.32 29.88 -1.08
C LYS A 208 -26.58 31.11 -0.21
N LEU A 209 -27.49 31.05 0.77
CA LEU A 209 -27.90 32.17 1.62
C LEU A 209 -26.69 32.94 2.21
N PRO A 210 -26.49 34.23 1.90
CA PRO A 210 -25.33 35.01 2.33
C PRO A 210 -25.40 35.48 3.79
N GLY A 211 -24.29 36.05 4.29
CA GLY A 211 -24.21 36.69 5.60
C GLY A 211 -24.07 35.73 6.79
N ARG A 212 -23.92 36.30 8.00
CA ARG A 212 -23.72 35.56 9.26
C ARG A 212 -24.92 34.67 9.62
N ALA A 213 -26.15 35.15 9.40
CA ALA A 213 -27.36 34.35 9.57
C ALA A 213 -27.35 33.13 8.61
N GLY A 214 -26.98 33.34 7.34
CA GLY A 214 -26.81 32.25 6.37
C GLY A 214 -25.79 31.20 6.81
N GLN A 215 -24.69 31.59 7.45
CA GLN A 215 -23.69 30.65 8.00
C GLN A 215 -24.27 29.76 9.11
N LEU A 216 -25.13 30.30 9.99
CA LEU A 216 -25.81 29.53 11.03
C LEU A 216 -26.92 28.62 10.46
N LEU A 217 -27.76 29.14 9.57
CA LEU A 217 -28.85 28.38 8.93
C LEU A 217 -28.35 27.19 8.10
N ARG A 218 -27.15 27.29 7.50
CA ARG A 218 -26.47 26.20 6.78
C ARG A 218 -26.06 25.01 7.67
N MET A 219 -26.17 25.10 9.00
CA MET A 219 -26.01 23.94 9.88
C MET A 219 -27.18 22.95 9.76
N VAL A 220 -28.36 23.40 9.32
CA VAL A 220 -29.51 22.54 9.04
C VAL A 220 -29.44 22.03 7.58
N PRO A 221 -29.58 20.73 7.32
CA PRO A 221 -29.53 20.19 5.96
C PRO A 221 -30.64 20.72 5.05
N ALA A 222 -30.26 21.19 3.86
CA ALA A 222 -31.20 21.77 2.89
C ALA A 222 -32.33 20.79 2.49
N ALA A 223 -32.08 19.48 2.48
CA ALA A 223 -33.10 18.47 2.20
C ALA A 223 -34.21 18.41 3.27
N LEU A 224 -33.85 18.57 4.54
CA LEU A 224 -34.82 18.61 5.64
C LEU A 224 -35.64 19.90 5.59
N VAL A 225 -34.98 21.04 5.35
CA VAL A 225 -35.64 22.35 5.24
C VAL A 225 -36.56 22.41 4.02
N ALA A 226 -36.14 21.84 2.88
CA ALA A 226 -36.96 21.79 1.67
C ALA A 226 -38.25 20.99 1.88
N VAL A 227 -38.16 19.79 2.46
CA VAL A 227 -39.34 18.94 2.72
C VAL A 227 -40.23 19.54 3.81
N ALA A 228 -39.67 19.94 4.96
CA ALA A 228 -40.46 20.51 6.06
C ALA A 228 -41.09 21.86 5.69
N GLY A 229 -40.37 22.73 4.97
CA GLY A 229 -40.87 24.02 4.50
C GLY A 229 -41.98 23.88 3.45
N ALA A 230 -41.81 22.99 2.48
CA ALA A 230 -42.84 22.70 1.48
C ALA A 230 -44.08 22.03 2.10
N THR A 231 -43.89 21.11 3.05
CA THR A 231 -44.98 20.49 3.83
C THR A 231 -45.77 21.54 4.62
N ALA A 232 -45.08 22.40 5.38
CA ALA A 232 -45.73 23.46 6.16
C ALA A 232 -46.45 24.49 5.26
N THR A 233 -45.92 24.79 4.07
CA THR A 233 -46.58 25.69 3.11
C THR A 233 -47.81 25.03 2.47
N ALA A 234 -47.74 23.74 2.12
CA ALA A 234 -48.90 23.00 1.59
C ALA A 234 -50.05 22.93 2.60
N ALA A 235 -49.73 22.58 3.86
CA ALA A 235 -50.71 22.54 4.95
C ALA A 235 -51.31 23.93 5.26
N ALA A 236 -50.46 24.99 5.33
CA ALA A 236 -50.93 26.36 5.58
C ALA A 236 -51.77 26.94 4.41
N ALA A 237 -51.56 26.46 3.19
CA ALA A 237 -52.34 26.82 2.00
C ALA A 237 -53.56 25.92 1.76
N GLY A 238 -53.79 24.88 2.59
CA GLY A 238 -54.90 23.95 2.45
C GLY A 238 -54.85 23.09 1.16
N LEU A 239 -53.66 22.84 0.62
CA LEU A 239 -53.50 22.08 -0.62
C LEU A 239 -53.74 20.59 -0.39
N VAL A 240 -54.87 20.07 -0.89
CA VAL A 240 -55.13 18.62 -0.94
C VAL A 240 -54.22 18.01 -1.99
N LEU A 241 -53.25 17.22 -1.53
CA LEU A 241 -52.22 16.57 -2.34
C LEU A 241 -52.18 15.08 -2.04
N ALA A 242 -51.52 14.30 -2.89
CA ALA A 242 -51.15 12.93 -2.54
C ALA A 242 -50.11 12.99 -1.40
N GLU A 243 -50.53 12.54 -0.22
CA GLU A 243 -49.75 12.48 1.02
C GLU A 243 -49.09 11.10 1.22
N VAL A 244 -48.31 10.97 2.29
CA VAL A 244 -47.55 9.76 2.61
C VAL A 244 -48.43 8.73 3.31
N ASP A 245 -48.75 7.62 2.64
CA ASP A 245 -49.36 6.45 3.27
C ASP A 245 -48.33 5.67 4.10
N LEU A 246 -48.60 5.51 5.38
CA LEU A 246 -47.87 4.65 6.31
C LEU A 246 -48.79 3.54 6.82
N PRO A 247 -48.94 2.41 6.08
CA PRO A 247 -49.70 1.27 6.57
C PRO A 247 -49.17 0.82 7.93
N SER A 248 -50.08 0.67 8.90
CA SER A 248 -49.73 0.60 10.32
C SER A 248 -48.67 -0.46 10.64
N TRP A 249 -47.91 -0.26 11.71
CA TRP A 249 -46.83 -1.17 12.14
C TRP A 249 -47.26 -2.63 12.39
N ARG A 250 -48.56 -2.94 12.35
CA ARG A 250 -49.12 -4.31 12.41
C ARG A 250 -48.95 -5.09 11.10
N SER A 251 -48.83 -4.42 9.95
CA SER A 251 -48.61 -5.05 8.64
C SER A 251 -47.12 -5.10 8.25
N HIS A 252 -46.25 -5.51 9.19
CA HIS A 252 -44.85 -5.78 8.86
C HIS A 252 -44.77 -6.97 7.90
N ALA A 253 -44.51 -6.66 6.63
CA ALA A 253 -44.35 -7.62 5.54
C ALA A 253 -42.99 -8.34 5.64
N LEU A 254 -42.85 -9.17 6.69
CA LEU A 254 -41.69 -10.04 6.91
C LEU A 254 -41.38 -10.85 5.65
N ALA A 255 -40.09 -11.04 5.37
CA ALA A 255 -39.58 -11.75 4.20
C ALA A 255 -40.36 -13.05 3.95
N GLY A 256 -40.87 -13.20 2.73
CA GLY A 256 -41.57 -14.41 2.31
C GLY A 256 -40.59 -15.55 2.00
N LEU A 257 -41.13 -16.73 1.68
CA LEU A 257 -40.40 -17.62 0.78
C LEU A 257 -40.32 -16.92 -0.60
N PRO A 258 -39.17 -16.95 -1.28
CA PRO A 258 -39.03 -16.28 -2.56
C PRO A 258 -39.71 -17.09 -3.67
N GLU A 259 -40.89 -16.65 -4.08
CA GLU A 259 -41.68 -17.26 -5.15
C GLU A 259 -41.32 -16.63 -6.51
N GLY A 260 -41.03 -17.46 -7.52
CA GLY A 260 -40.71 -17.01 -8.88
C GLY A 260 -39.74 -17.94 -9.62
N PRO A 261 -39.39 -17.62 -10.88
CA PRO A 261 -38.45 -18.43 -11.68
C PRO A 261 -37.04 -18.41 -11.08
N VAL A 262 -36.47 -19.59 -10.81
CA VAL A 262 -35.17 -19.74 -10.11
C VAL A 262 -34.05 -18.94 -10.78
N LEU A 263 -33.98 -18.91 -12.11
CA LEU A 263 -32.96 -18.15 -12.85
C LEU A 263 -33.10 -16.62 -12.63
N GLY A 264 -34.34 -16.11 -12.64
CA GLY A 264 -34.62 -14.70 -12.36
C GLY A 264 -34.31 -14.33 -10.91
N LEU A 265 -34.65 -15.21 -9.96
CA LEU A 265 -34.30 -15.04 -8.55
C LEU A 265 -32.79 -15.02 -8.32
N VAL A 266 -32.03 -15.91 -8.98
CA VAL A 266 -30.56 -15.90 -8.92
C VAL A 266 -29.98 -14.62 -9.52
N ALA A 267 -30.50 -14.15 -10.67
CA ALA A 267 -30.10 -12.88 -11.25
C ALA A 267 -30.39 -11.68 -10.32
N ALA A 268 -31.56 -11.66 -9.68
CA ALA A 268 -31.95 -10.64 -8.71
C ALA A 268 -31.03 -10.58 -7.48
N VAL A 269 -30.70 -11.75 -6.91
CA VAL A 269 -29.77 -11.90 -5.79
C VAL A 269 -28.36 -11.45 -6.19
N LEU A 270 -27.86 -11.89 -7.35
CA LEU A 270 -26.54 -11.50 -7.86
C LEU A 270 -26.45 -9.98 -8.14
N THR A 271 -27.48 -9.39 -8.73
CA THR A 271 -27.56 -7.95 -9.01
C THR A 271 -27.52 -7.14 -7.71
N THR A 272 -28.38 -7.50 -6.75
CA THR A 272 -28.43 -6.85 -5.43
C THR A 272 -27.10 -6.99 -4.70
N THR A 273 -26.50 -8.19 -4.71
CA THR A 273 -25.17 -8.47 -4.12
C THR A 273 -24.09 -7.60 -4.76
N LEU A 274 -24.04 -7.52 -6.09
CA LEU A 274 -23.05 -6.78 -6.85
C LEU A 274 -23.13 -5.28 -6.55
N VAL A 275 -24.33 -4.69 -6.67
CA VAL A 275 -24.52 -3.24 -6.49
C VAL A 275 -24.25 -2.84 -5.04
N CYS A 276 -24.79 -3.55 -4.04
CA CYS A 276 -24.53 -3.25 -2.63
C CYS A 276 -23.02 -3.32 -2.30
N SER A 277 -22.32 -4.33 -2.85
CA SER A 277 -20.89 -4.53 -2.62
C SER A 277 -20.03 -3.45 -3.28
N VAL A 278 -20.24 -3.19 -4.57
CA VAL A 278 -19.47 -2.18 -5.34
C VAL A 278 -19.68 -0.78 -4.74
N GLN A 279 -20.91 -0.42 -4.40
CA GLN A 279 -21.19 0.87 -3.75
C GLN A 279 -20.50 1.00 -2.39
N SER A 280 -20.60 -0.02 -1.54
CA SER A 280 -20.00 0.02 -0.21
C SER A 280 -18.48 0.08 -0.23
N LEU A 281 -17.82 -0.69 -1.10
CA LEU A 281 -16.36 -0.72 -1.21
C LEU A 281 -15.81 0.59 -1.76
N LEU A 282 -16.49 1.20 -2.72
CA LEU A 282 -16.10 2.50 -3.27
C LEU A 282 -16.43 3.66 -2.32
N GLY A 283 -17.50 3.53 -1.53
CA GLY A 283 -17.77 4.38 -0.36
C GLY A 283 -16.63 4.32 0.65
N ALA A 284 -16.17 3.12 1.03
CA ALA A 284 -15.05 2.93 1.96
C ALA A 284 -13.75 3.55 1.42
N VAL A 285 -13.42 3.32 0.14
CA VAL A 285 -12.26 3.95 -0.52
C VAL A 285 -12.40 5.47 -0.62
N ALA A 286 -13.61 6.02 -0.79
CA ALA A 286 -13.85 7.46 -0.76
C ALA A 286 -13.71 8.04 0.66
N VAL A 287 -14.18 7.33 1.69
CA VAL A 287 -14.02 7.71 3.10
C VAL A 287 -12.53 7.71 3.50
N ASP A 288 -11.77 6.66 3.16
CA ASP A 288 -10.31 6.61 3.37
C ASP A 288 -9.63 7.85 2.77
N LYS A 289 -10.00 8.23 1.54
CA LYS A 289 -9.47 9.42 0.83
C LYS A 289 -9.91 10.77 1.42
N LEU A 290 -11.08 10.84 2.06
CA LEU A 290 -11.56 12.04 2.75
C LEU A 290 -10.89 12.19 4.12
N VAL A 291 -10.72 11.09 4.85
CA VAL A 291 -9.99 11.05 6.13
C VAL A 291 -8.53 11.41 5.92
N SER A 292 -7.87 10.90 4.87
CA SER A 292 -6.47 11.21 4.55
C SER A 292 -6.23 12.66 4.10
N ARG A 293 -7.27 13.49 4.00
CA ARG A 293 -7.20 14.93 3.69
C ARG A 293 -7.49 15.83 4.90
N ARG A 294 -7.78 15.26 6.07
CA ARG A 294 -7.95 16.03 7.32
C ARG A 294 -6.59 16.55 7.81
N PRO A 295 -6.48 17.82 8.25
CA PRO A 295 -5.31 18.30 8.98
C PRO A 295 -5.11 17.55 10.30
N GLY A 296 -3.85 17.30 10.68
CA GLY A 296 -3.48 16.70 11.96
C GLY A 296 -3.57 15.17 12.05
N PRO A 297 -3.11 14.58 13.17
CA PRO A 297 -3.00 13.13 13.35
C PRO A 297 -4.38 12.46 13.49
N SER A 298 -4.96 12.04 12.37
CA SER A 298 -6.22 11.28 12.34
C SER A 298 -6.02 9.87 12.91
N HIS A 299 -6.59 9.63 14.09
CA HIS A 299 -6.50 8.33 14.80
C HIS A 299 -7.46 7.24 14.25
N VAL A 300 -8.14 7.52 13.13
CA VAL A 300 -9.13 6.65 12.49
C VAL A 300 -8.42 5.47 11.79
N PRO A 301 -8.76 4.20 12.09
CA PRO A 301 -8.24 3.06 11.33
C PRO A 301 -8.65 3.11 9.85
N ARG A 302 -7.75 2.68 8.96
CA ARG A 302 -8.06 2.49 7.54
C ARG A 302 -9.09 1.37 7.34
N SER A 303 -9.85 1.47 6.26
CA SER A 303 -10.95 0.56 5.95
C SER A 303 -10.47 -0.87 5.62
N ASP A 304 -11.01 -1.85 6.33
CA ASP A 304 -10.85 -3.28 5.99
C ASP A 304 -11.96 -3.69 5.00
N LEU A 305 -11.61 -3.80 3.71
CA LEU A 305 -12.58 -4.03 2.65
C LEU A 305 -13.26 -5.41 2.71
N ASP A 306 -12.54 -6.43 3.15
CA ASP A 306 -13.08 -7.79 3.25
C ASP A 306 -14.07 -7.87 4.43
N ARG A 307 -13.75 -7.21 5.54
CA ARG A 307 -14.68 -7.00 6.66
C ARG A 307 -15.86 -6.06 6.34
N GLU A 308 -15.69 -5.12 5.41
CA GLU A 308 -16.79 -4.25 4.96
C GLU A 308 -17.87 -5.06 4.26
N LEU A 309 -17.53 -6.05 3.42
CA LEU A 309 -18.51 -6.96 2.83
C LEU A 309 -19.26 -7.79 3.88
N LEU A 310 -18.56 -8.29 4.91
CA LEU A 310 -19.21 -8.98 6.03
C LEU A 310 -20.20 -8.06 6.77
N GLY A 311 -19.84 -6.79 6.98
CA GLY A 311 -20.70 -5.78 7.61
C GLY A 311 -21.95 -5.44 6.79
N GLN A 312 -21.81 -5.25 5.47
CA GLN A 312 -22.97 -5.03 4.60
C GLN A 312 -23.84 -6.28 4.50
N GLY A 313 -23.25 -7.47 4.39
CA GLY A 313 -24.01 -8.71 4.30
C GLY A 313 -24.85 -8.99 5.54
N THR A 314 -24.28 -8.81 6.73
CA THR A 314 -25.03 -8.88 8.00
C THR A 314 -26.11 -7.81 8.12
N ALA A 315 -25.88 -6.60 7.62
CA ALA A 315 -26.88 -5.54 7.57
C ALA A 315 -28.01 -5.81 6.55
N ASN A 316 -27.71 -6.42 5.40
CA ASN A 316 -28.71 -6.80 4.41
C ASN A 316 -29.61 -7.97 4.88
N ILE A 317 -29.03 -8.96 5.57
CA ILE A 317 -29.82 -10.00 6.28
C ILE A 317 -30.75 -9.34 7.30
N ALA A 318 -30.22 -8.51 8.18
CA ALA A 318 -31.02 -7.84 9.22
C ALA A 318 -32.11 -6.92 8.62
N SER A 319 -31.81 -6.18 7.54
CA SER A 319 -32.78 -5.30 6.89
C SER A 319 -33.89 -6.10 6.21
N GLY A 320 -33.54 -7.08 5.36
CA GLY A 320 -34.53 -7.91 4.67
C GLY A 320 -35.42 -8.72 5.62
N CYS A 321 -34.86 -9.28 6.70
CA CYS A 321 -35.65 -9.96 7.73
C CYS A 321 -36.65 -9.04 8.45
N LEU A 322 -36.33 -7.75 8.62
CA LEU A 322 -37.19 -6.75 9.26
C LEU A 322 -38.16 -6.05 8.31
N GLY A 323 -38.19 -6.40 7.02
CA GLY A 323 -38.99 -5.67 6.02
C GLY A 323 -38.39 -4.29 5.69
N GLY A 324 -37.06 -4.20 5.62
CA GLY A 324 -36.30 -3.02 5.24
C GLY A 324 -35.69 -3.12 3.83
N LEU A 325 -35.41 -1.96 3.23
CA LEU A 325 -34.71 -1.87 1.94
C LEU A 325 -33.28 -2.46 1.97
N PRO A 326 -32.72 -2.81 0.79
CA PRO A 326 -31.30 -3.06 0.63
C PRO A 326 -30.40 -1.95 1.19
N VAL A 327 -29.33 -2.37 1.88
CA VAL A 327 -28.36 -1.53 2.59
C VAL A 327 -27.02 -1.53 1.84
N ALA A 328 -26.46 -0.34 1.63
CA ALA A 328 -25.11 -0.15 1.13
C ALA A 328 -24.43 1.06 1.77
N GLY A 329 -23.12 1.19 1.61
CA GLY A 329 -22.35 2.38 2.03
C GLY A 329 -22.75 3.63 1.24
N VAL A 330 -23.36 4.62 1.90
CA VAL A 330 -23.89 5.82 1.23
C VAL A 330 -22.83 6.93 1.22
N ALA A 331 -22.25 7.20 0.05
CA ALA A 331 -21.17 8.16 -0.11
C ALA A 331 -21.50 9.58 0.39
N VAL A 332 -22.72 10.09 0.12
CA VAL A 332 -23.16 11.43 0.59
C VAL A 332 -23.18 11.51 2.11
N ARG A 333 -23.90 10.58 2.78
CA ARG A 333 -24.00 10.51 4.25
C ARG A 333 -22.62 10.32 4.89
N SER A 334 -21.80 9.45 4.32
CA SER A 334 -20.42 9.21 4.79
C SER A 334 -19.52 10.44 4.63
N SER A 335 -19.66 11.19 3.53
CA SER A 335 -18.92 12.45 3.35
C SER A 335 -19.35 13.53 4.34
N ALA A 336 -20.64 13.59 4.69
CA ALA A 336 -21.15 14.47 5.73
C ALA A 336 -20.61 14.07 7.12
N ASN A 337 -20.62 12.77 7.45
CA ASN A 337 -20.03 12.22 8.68
C ASN A 337 -18.55 12.63 8.84
N VAL A 338 -17.76 12.49 7.76
CA VAL A 338 -16.34 12.86 7.77
C VAL A 338 -16.14 14.39 7.83
N ARG A 339 -17.01 15.20 7.21
CA ARG A 339 -16.96 16.67 7.28
C ARG A 339 -17.39 17.22 8.64
N ALA A 340 -18.37 16.60 9.30
CA ALA A 340 -18.84 16.95 10.65
C ALA A 340 -17.89 16.49 11.77
N GLY A 341 -16.69 15.98 11.42
CA GLY A 341 -15.62 15.72 12.39
C GLY A 341 -15.63 14.35 13.06
N ALA A 342 -16.48 13.40 12.64
CA ALA A 342 -16.56 12.06 13.27
C ALA A 342 -15.19 11.38 13.40
N VAL A 343 -14.94 10.76 14.54
CA VAL A 343 -13.66 10.10 14.88
C VAL A 343 -13.80 8.60 15.08
N SER A 344 -15.02 8.08 15.30
CA SER A 344 -15.24 6.65 15.49
C SER A 344 -16.58 6.15 14.95
N ARG A 345 -16.75 4.82 15.00
CA ARG A 345 -18.00 4.09 14.72
C ARG A 345 -19.18 4.54 15.58
N ASN A 346 -18.92 5.21 16.72
CA ASN A 346 -19.99 5.70 17.57
C ASN A 346 -20.89 6.68 16.81
N SER A 347 -20.36 7.49 15.89
CA SER A 347 -21.18 8.38 15.06
C SER A 347 -22.19 7.62 14.21
N THR A 348 -21.77 6.53 13.56
CA THR A 348 -22.63 5.75 12.65
C THR A 348 -23.68 4.95 13.42
N MET A 349 -23.30 4.37 14.56
CA MET A 349 -24.24 3.67 15.46
C MET A 349 -25.24 4.63 16.11
N LEU A 350 -24.81 5.80 16.60
CA LEU A 350 -25.69 6.82 17.18
C LEU A 350 -26.65 7.39 16.15
N HIS A 351 -26.19 7.62 14.91
CA HIS A 351 -27.09 7.95 13.81
C HIS A 351 -28.18 6.88 13.65
N GLY A 352 -27.83 5.59 13.63
CA GLY A 352 -28.79 4.50 13.53
C GLY A 352 -29.80 4.48 14.69
N VAL A 353 -29.35 4.70 15.93
CA VAL A 353 -30.22 4.81 17.11
C VAL A 353 -31.16 6.03 17.01
N LEU A 354 -30.68 7.18 16.53
CA LEU A 354 -31.53 8.35 16.29
C LEU A 354 -32.60 8.07 15.23
N VAL A 355 -32.30 7.28 14.18
CA VAL A 355 -33.31 6.83 13.21
C VAL A 355 -34.34 5.90 13.86
N VAL A 356 -33.94 4.96 14.73
CA VAL A 356 -34.91 4.11 15.47
C VAL A 356 -35.84 4.97 16.32
N LEU A 357 -35.29 5.94 17.06
CA LEU A 357 -36.11 6.86 17.88
C LEU A 357 -37.07 7.67 17.00
N ALA A 358 -36.59 8.27 15.92
CA ALA A 358 -37.45 9.03 14.99
C ALA A 358 -38.52 8.14 14.32
N ALA A 359 -38.20 6.90 13.96
CA ALA A 359 -39.16 5.96 13.38
C ALA A 359 -40.27 5.57 14.38
N LEU A 360 -39.99 5.57 15.69
CA LEU A 360 -40.99 5.30 16.72
C LEU A 360 -41.80 6.55 17.13
N LEU A 361 -41.18 7.73 17.11
CA LEU A 361 -41.78 8.98 17.62
C LEU A 361 -42.48 9.84 16.54
N MET A 362 -42.07 9.72 15.27
CA MET A 362 -42.37 10.74 14.24
C MET A 362 -43.40 10.30 13.20
N VAL A 363 -43.94 9.07 13.28
CA VAL A 363 -44.90 8.50 12.30
C VAL A 363 -46.07 9.44 11.96
N PRO A 364 -46.80 10.04 12.93
CA PRO A 364 -47.91 10.94 12.59
C PRO A 364 -47.48 12.26 11.94
N VAL A 365 -46.19 12.62 12.00
CA VAL A 365 -45.63 13.82 11.36
C VAL A 365 -45.18 13.52 9.92
N LEU A 366 -44.97 12.24 9.59
CA LEU A 366 -44.55 11.80 8.26
C LEU A 366 -45.71 11.71 7.27
N GLU A 367 -46.93 11.42 7.74
CA GLU A 367 -48.13 11.27 6.91
C GLU A 367 -48.45 12.58 6.15
N PHE A 368 -48.39 13.74 6.83
CA PHE A 368 -48.58 15.08 6.25
C PHE A 368 -47.60 15.47 5.13
N ILE A 369 -46.55 14.69 4.82
CA ILE A 369 -45.54 15.07 3.82
C ILE A 369 -46.11 14.86 2.42
N PRO A 370 -46.19 15.89 1.55
CA PRO A 370 -46.67 15.69 0.18
C PRO A 370 -45.67 14.87 -0.65
N LEU A 371 -46.16 13.85 -1.37
CA LEU A 371 -45.34 12.99 -2.23
C LEU A 371 -44.56 13.78 -3.29
N ALA A 372 -45.15 14.87 -3.80
CA ALA A 372 -44.50 15.81 -4.72
C ALA A 372 -43.19 16.38 -4.15
N SER A 373 -43.12 16.68 -2.84
CA SER A 373 -41.90 17.19 -2.20
C SER A 373 -40.81 16.12 -2.09
N LEU A 374 -41.18 14.88 -1.72
CA LEU A 374 -40.25 13.76 -1.70
C LEU A 374 -39.74 13.41 -3.11
N ALA A 375 -40.62 13.40 -4.12
CA ALA A 375 -40.24 13.17 -5.52
C ALA A 375 -39.31 14.26 -6.05
N ALA A 376 -39.59 15.53 -5.76
CA ALA A 376 -38.72 16.65 -6.11
C ALA A 376 -37.31 16.55 -5.47
N LEU A 377 -37.24 16.13 -4.20
CA LEU A 377 -35.97 15.84 -3.52
C LEU A 377 -35.20 14.70 -4.21
N VAL A 378 -35.88 13.59 -4.55
CA VAL A 378 -35.23 12.42 -5.17
C VAL A 378 -34.82 12.70 -6.60
N MET A 379 -35.63 13.44 -7.37
CA MET A 379 -35.29 13.91 -8.71
C MET A 379 -33.99 14.74 -8.67
N ALA A 380 -33.86 15.66 -7.71
CA ALA A 380 -32.64 16.44 -7.52
C ALA A 380 -31.43 15.56 -7.15
N VAL A 381 -31.61 14.49 -6.36
CA VAL A 381 -30.54 13.51 -6.06
C VAL A 381 -30.15 12.71 -7.31
N GLY A 382 -31.11 12.25 -8.11
CA GLY A 382 -30.84 11.55 -9.38
C GLY A 382 -30.07 12.42 -10.38
N ILE A 383 -30.47 13.68 -10.53
CA ILE A 383 -29.76 14.68 -11.34
C ILE A 383 -28.33 14.91 -10.82
N GLN A 384 -28.13 14.99 -9.49
CA GLN A 384 -26.80 15.17 -8.89
C GLN A 384 -25.85 13.97 -9.11
N MET A 385 -26.36 12.76 -9.36
CA MET A 385 -25.54 11.61 -9.73
C MET A 385 -24.92 11.76 -11.14
N VAL A 386 -25.56 12.52 -12.04
CA VAL A 386 -25.10 12.77 -13.43
C VAL A 386 -24.07 13.90 -13.47
N SER A 387 -22.89 13.67 -12.87
CA SER A 387 -21.87 14.71 -12.70
C SER A 387 -21.09 15.06 -13.99
N LEU A 388 -21.47 16.17 -14.64
CA LEU A 388 -20.83 16.72 -15.85
C LEU A 388 -19.30 16.90 -15.75
N HIS A 389 -18.76 17.10 -14.54
CA HIS A 389 -17.33 17.20 -14.32
C HIS A 389 -16.61 15.86 -14.59
N HIS A 390 -17.13 14.74 -14.05
CA HIS A 390 -16.56 13.43 -14.32
C HIS A 390 -16.72 13.03 -15.79
N ILE A 391 -17.83 13.40 -16.44
CA ILE A 391 -17.99 13.21 -17.90
C ILE A 391 -16.84 13.88 -18.65
N ARG A 392 -16.52 15.15 -18.35
CA ARG A 392 -15.38 15.87 -18.96
C ARG A 392 -14.00 15.28 -18.60
N THR A 393 -13.83 14.69 -17.42
CA THR A 393 -12.59 14.01 -17.05
C THR A 393 -12.44 12.66 -17.75
N VAL A 394 -13.53 11.90 -17.89
CA VAL A 394 -13.57 10.58 -18.53
C VAL A 394 -13.47 10.71 -20.05
N THR A 395 -14.03 11.75 -20.68
CA THR A 395 -13.83 12.01 -22.14
C THR A 395 -12.42 12.45 -22.50
N ARG A 396 -11.64 12.97 -21.54
CA ARG A 396 -10.20 13.21 -21.72
C ARG A 396 -9.37 11.93 -21.75
N HIS A 397 -9.94 10.80 -21.31
CA HIS A 397 -9.34 9.47 -21.38
C HIS A 397 -10.09 8.63 -22.44
N ARG A 398 -9.48 7.56 -22.96
CA ARG A 398 -10.15 6.64 -23.90
C ARG A 398 -11.13 5.67 -23.21
N GLU A 399 -11.82 6.13 -22.17
CA GLU A 399 -12.80 5.37 -21.39
C GLU A 399 -14.23 5.91 -21.54
N ALA A 400 -14.40 7.02 -22.29
CA ALA A 400 -15.71 7.58 -22.64
C ALA A 400 -16.70 6.56 -23.19
N LEU A 401 -16.23 5.64 -24.04
CA LEU A 401 -17.04 4.59 -24.67
C LEU A 401 -17.53 3.57 -23.62
N VAL A 402 -16.68 3.20 -22.66
CA VAL A 402 -17.05 2.33 -21.52
C VAL A 402 -18.14 2.99 -20.67
N TYR A 403 -17.92 4.26 -20.29
CA TYR A 403 -18.88 5.03 -19.50
C TYR A 403 -20.23 5.17 -20.22
N ALA A 404 -20.22 5.54 -21.49
CA ALA A 404 -21.43 5.76 -22.29
C ALA A 404 -22.19 4.45 -22.53
N ALA A 405 -21.51 3.37 -22.91
CA ALA A 405 -22.13 2.06 -23.09
C ALA A 405 -22.78 1.56 -21.79
N THR A 406 -22.07 1.70 -20.66
CA THR A 406 -22.63 1.35 -19.34
C THR A 406 -23.87 2.18 -19.02
N ALA A 407 -23.79 3.51 -19.13
CA ALA A 407 -24.89 4.40 -18.79
C ALA A 407 -26.14 4.17 -19.66
N VAL A 408 -25.96 4.00 -20.98
CA VAL A 408 -27.04 3.72 -21.93
C VAL A 408 -27.70 2.36 -21.63
N ALA A 409 -26.92 1.30 -21.46
CA ALA A 409 -27.48 -0.02 -21.17
C ALA A 409 -28.14 -0.09 -19.79
N VAL A 410 -27.66 0.64 -18.78
CA VAL A 410 -28.35 0.77 -17.50
C VAL A 410 -29.72 1.48 -17.62
N VAL A 411 -29.86 2.43 -18.56
CA VAL A 411 -31.13 3.14 -18.81
C VAL A 411 -32.15 2.29 -19.58
N PHE A 412 -31.70 1.41 -20.48
CA PHE A 412 -32.60 0.67 -21.39
C PHE A 412 -32.75 -0.83 -21.11
N ALA A 413 -31.78 -1.47 -20.44
CA ALA A 413 -31.74 -2.93 -20.26
C ALA A 413 -31.63 -3.40 -18.80
N GLY A 414 -31.19 -2.53 -17.87
CA GLY A 414 -31.06 -2.86 -16.45
C GLY A 414 -29.63 -2.76 -15.92
N VAL A 415 -29.49 -2.82 -14.59
CA VAL A 415 -28.21 -2.56 -13.92
C VAL A 415 -27.21 -3.71 -14.12
N LEU A 416 -27.67 -4.97 -14.16
CA LEU A 416 -26.81 -6.14 -14.36
C LEU A 416 -26.26 -6.16 -15.78
N GLU A 417 -27.15 -5.99 -16.75
CA GLU A 417 -26.93 -5.96 -18.19
C GLU A 417 -26.00 -4.81 -18.55
N GLY A 418 -26.24 -3.61 -17.98
CA GLY A 418 -25.40 -2.45 -18.19
C GLY A 418 -24.00 -2.59 -17.62
N VAL A 419 -23.84 -3.18 -16.43
CA VAL A 419 -22.51 -3.47 -15.87
C VAL A 419 -21.80 -4.58 -16.64
N ALA A 420 -22.51 -5.63 -17.06
CA ALA A 420 -21.96 -6.71 -17.88
C ALA A 420 -21.45 -6.18 -19.23
N LEU A 421 -22.25 -5.35 -19.92
CA LEU A 421 -21.83 -4.67 -21.15
C LEU A 421 -20.65 -3.72 -20.88
N GLY A 422 -20.69 -2.95 -19.78
CA GLY A 422 -19.59 -2.07 -19.38
C GLY A 422 -18.27 -2.82 -19.18
N ILE A 423 -18.30 -4.00 -18.55
CA ILE A 423 -17.14 -4.89 -18.40
C ILE A 423 -16.69 -5.44 -19.76
N ALA A 424 -17.61 -5.98 -20.58
CA ALA A 424 -17.28 -6.52 -21.90
C ALA A 424 -16.64 -5.46 -22.81
N VAL A 425 -17.18 -4.24 -22.82
CA VAL A 425 -16.65 -3.09 -23.55
C VAL A 425 -15.30 -2.64 -22.99
N ALA A 426 -15.11 -2.62 -21.66
CA ALA A 426 -13.81 -2.32 -21.06
C ALA A 426 -12.73 -3.34 -21.43
N VAL A 427 -13.07 -4.64 -21.41
CA VAL A 427 -12.19 -5.74 -21.84
C VAL A 427 -11.88 -5.62 -23.34
N GLY A 428 -12.88 -5.34 -24.18
CA GLY A 428 -12.69 -5.12 -25.62
C GLY A 428 -11.77 -3.92 -25.92
N VAL A 429 -11.94 -2.79 -25.23
CA VAL A 429 -11.07 -1.61 -25.36
C VAL A 429 -9.66 -1.87 -24.83
N ALA A 430 -9.51 -2.67 -23.77
CA ALA A 430 -8.21 -3.11 -23.26
C ALA A 430 -7.49 -4.05 -24.26
N LEU A 431 -8.19 -5.05 -24.79
CA LEU A 431 -7.65 -5.99 -25.77
C LEU A 431 -7.27 -5.28 -27.07
N HIS A 432 -8.13 -4.41 -27.61
CA HIS A 432 -7.84 -3.60 -28.79
C HIS A 432 -6.64 -2.66 -28.59
N ARG A 433 -6.39 -2.19 -27.36
CA ARG A 433 -5.18 -1.43 -27.02
C ARG A 433 -3.92 -2.32 -27.02
N LEU A 434 -4.02 -3.57 -26.60
CA LEU A 434 -2.92 -4.54 -26.64
C LEU A 434 -2.60 -5.00 -28.07
N THR A 435 -3.57 -5.05 -28.98
CA THR A 435 -3.33 -5.40 -30.40
C THR A 435 -2.78 -4.24 -31.23
N HIS A 436 -2.94 -2.98 -30.81
CA HIS A 436 -2.55 -1.79 -31.58
C HIS A 436 -1.04 -1.46 -31.55
N THR A 437 -0.21 -2.41 -31.94
CA THR A 437 1.22 -2.20 -32.17
C THR A 437 1.43 -1.52 -33.53
N ARG A 438 1.96 -0.29 -33.53
CA ARG A 438 2.35 0.43 -34.75
C ARG A 438 3.83 0.16 -35.04
N ILE A 439 4.06 -0.63 -36.09
CA ILE A 439 5.39 -0.89 -36.63
C ILE A 439 5.53 -0.11 -37.93
N THR A 440 6.61 0.66 -38.08
CA THR A 440 6.91 1.49 -39.25
C THR A 440 8.37 1.32 -39.65
N HIS A 441 8.61 1.06 -40.94
CA HIS A 441 9.93 1.02 -41.55
C HIS A 441 10.20 2.34 -42.28
N GLU A 442 11.37 2.91 -42.07
CA GLU A 442 11.87 4.12 -42.71
C GLU A 442 13.35 3.88 -43.11
N VAL A 443 13.79 4.39 -44.27
CA VAL A 443 15.20 4.35 -44.67
C VAL A 443 15.79 5.75 -44.56
N LYS A 444 16.95 5.89 -43.89
CA LYS A 444 17.67 7.16 -43.72
C LYS A 444 19.16 6.89 -43.90
N GLU A 445 19.81 7.65 -44.77
CA GLU A 445 21.28 7.59 -44.98
C GLU A 445 21.79 6.16 -45.29
N GLY A 446 20.97 5.32 -45.94
CA GLY A 446 21.26 3.92 -46.24
C GLY A 446 20.94 2.92 -45.12
N VAL A 447 20.56 3.39 -43.93
CA VAL A 447 20.20 2.57 -42.76
C VAL A 447 18.69 2.32 -42.71
N HIS A 448 18.30 1.08 -42.42
CA HIS A 448 16.91 0.64 -42.35
C HIS A 448 16.37 0.71 -40.91
N HIS A 449 15.62 1.75 -40.57
CA HIS A 449 15.05 1.95 -39.25
C HIS A 449 13.66 1.29 -39.14
N VAL A 450 13.51 0.33 -38.22
CA VAL A 450 12.24 -0.33 -37.90
C VAL A 450 11.77 0.13 -36.52
N HIS A 451 10.88 1.11 -36.48
CA HIS A 451 10.31 1.66 -35.25
C HIS A 451 9.07 0.86 -34.81
N VAL A 452 9.11 0.30 -33.59
CA VAL A 452 8.05 -0.53 -33.01
C VAL A 452 7.43 0.20 -31.81
N ARG A 453 6.20 0.70 -31.95
CA ARG A 453 5.47 1.45 -30.91
C ARG A 453 4.27 0.66 -30.39
N GLY A 454 4.27 0.25 -29.12
CA GLY A 454 3.14 -0.48 -28.52
C GLY A 454 3.54 -1.46 -27.42
N GLN A 455 2.79 -2.56 -27.29
CA GLN A 455 3.20 -3.76 -26.55
C GLN A 455 3.47 -4.84 -27.59
N LEU A 456 4.69 -5.38 -27.65
CA LEU A 456 5.06 -6.32 -28.71
C LEU A 456 4.60 -7.73 -28.34
N THR A 457 3.37 -8.07 -28.72
CA THR A 457 2.76 -9.37 -28.42
C THR A 457 2.83 -10.33 -29.61
N PHE A 458 2.52 -11.62 -29.40
CA PHE A 458 2.43 -12.63 -30.46
C PHE A 458 1.52 -12.19 -31.63
N LEU A 459 0.46 -11.43 -31.35
CA LEU A 459 -0.45 -10.84 -32.35
C LEU A 459 0.22 -9.79 -33.26
N ALA A 460 1.34 -9.21 -32.81
CA ALA A 460 2.16 -8.29 -33.60
C ALA A 460 3.24 -8.99 -34.44
N VAL A 461 3.59 -10.26 -34.16
CA VAL A 461 4.66 -11.00 -34.88
C VAL A 461 4.44 -11.03 -36.40
N PRO A 462 3.24 -11.29 -36.95
CA PRO A 462 3.00 -11.25 -38.40
C PRO A 462 3.07 -9.84 -39.02
N ARG A 463 3.21 -8.78 -38.21
CA ARG A 463 3.48 -7.40 -38.65
C ARG A 463 4.95 -7.04 -38.48
N LEU A 464 5.57 -7.52 -37.39
CA LEU A 464 7.00 -7.38 -37.12
C LEU A 464 7.82 -8.08 -38.19
N SER A 465 7.59 -9.37 -38.41
CA SER A 465 8.29 -10.16 -39.44
C SER A 465 8.18 -9.52 -40.83
N ARG A 466 6.99 -9.02 -41.23
CA ARG A 466 6.84 -8.29 -42.49
C ARG A 466 7.64 -6.99 -42.57
N ALA A 467 7.78 -6.24 -41.48
CA ALA A 467 8.61 -5.03 -41.45
C ALA A 467 10.11 -5.35 -41.45
N LEU A 468 10.52 -6.44 -40.79
CA LEU A 468 11.90 -6.93 -40.77
C LEU A 468 12.33 -7.50 -42.14
N HIS A 469 11.40 -8.09 -42.90
CA HIS A 469 11.64 -8.50 -44.30
C HIS A 469 11.80 -7.33 -45.29
N LEU A 470 11.55 -6.07 -44.88
CA LEU A 470 11.87 -4.87 -45.68
C LEU A 470 13.33 -4.38 -45.47
N VAL A 471 14.14 -5.14 -44.74
CA VAL A 471 15.58 -4.93 -44.61
C VAL A 471 16.30 -5.86 -45.62
N PRO A 472 16.99 -5.31 -46.65
CA PRO A 472 17.74 -6.10 -47.62
C PRO A 472 18.88 -6.89 -46.96
N GLN A 473 19.17 -8.07 -47.48
CA GLN A 473 20.25 -8.92 -46.98
C GLN A 473 21.59 -8.16 -47.09
N GLY A 474 22.41 -8.21 -46.02
CA GLY A 474 23.67 -7.46 -45.92
C GLY A 474 23.53 -5.98 -45.51
N ALA A 475 22.32 -5.40 -45.44
CA ALA A 475 22.13 -4.00 -45.06
C ALA A 475 22.28 -3.75 -43.54
N THR A 476 22.54 -2.50 -43.16
CA THR A 476 22.52 -2.04 -41.77
C THR A 476 21.09 -1.70 -41.34
N GLY A 477 20.61 -2.33 -40.27
CA GLY A 477 19.28 -2.12 -39.71
C GLY A 477 19.29 -1.64 -38.26
N VAL A 478 18.33 -0.80 -37.87
CA VAL A 478 18.14 -0.32 -36.50
C VAL A 478 16.71 -0.60 -36.06
N VAL A 479 16.51 -1.50 -35.10
CA VAL A 479 15.19 -1.83 -34.56
C VAL A 479 14.98 -1.05 -33.26
N ALA A 480 14.07 -0.07 -33.29
CA ALA A 480 13.80 0.81 -32.16
C ALA A 480 12.52 0.40 -31.43
N LEU A 481 12.67 -0.20 -30.25
CA LEU A 481 11.54 -0.66 -29.42
C LEU A 481 11.09 0.45 -28.46
N ASP A 482 9.92 1.00 -28.75
CA ASP A 482 9.31 2.18 -28.14
C ASP A 482 8.15 1.76 -27.19
N GLY A 483 8.33 0.63 -26.50
CA GLY A 483 7.29 -0.11 -25.76
C GLY A 483 7.70 -0.52 -24.34
N SER A 484 6.74 -1.07 -23.58
CA SER A 484 6.91 -1.45 -22.16
C SER A 484 6.67 -2.94 -21.85
N PHE A 485 6.40 -3.74 -22.89
CA PHE A 485 6.14 -5.18 -22.78
C PHE A 485 6.47 -5.85 -24.11
N MET A 486 7.06 -7.04 -24.03
CA MET A 486 7.32 -7.96 -25.13
C MET A 486 7.03 -9.38 -24.60
N ASP A 487 6.30 -10.21 -25.34
CA ASP A 487 6.11 -11.62 -24.99
C ASP A 487 7.13 -12.54 -25.71
N HIS A 488 7.12 -13.82 -25.36
CA HIS A 488 8.16 -14.76 -25.76
C HIS A 488 8.22 -14.97 -27.28
N ALA A 489 7.08 -15.14 -27.95
CA ALA A 489 7.01 -15.30 -29.41
C ALA A 489 7.42 -14.02 -30.16
N ALA A 490 7.16 -12.86 -29.58
CA ALA A 490 7.66 -11.58 -30.09
C ALA A 490 9.17 -11.39 -29.94
N TYR A 491 9.75 -11.90 -28.85
CA TYR A 491 11.19 -11.92 -28.64
C TYR A 491 11.88 -12.92 -29.60
N GLU A 492 11.41 -14.16 -29.65
CA GLU A 492 11.92 -15.25 -30.49
C GLU A 492 11.97 -14.84 -31.97
N ALA A 493 10.86 -14.33 -32.50
CA ALA A 493 10.78 -13.86 -33.90
C ALA A 493 11.67 -12.63 -34.22
N LEU A 494 12.10 -11.87 -33.21
CA LEU A 494 13.07 -10.78 -33.39
C LEU A 494 14.51 -11.31 -33.33
N GLN A 495 14.78 -12.24 -32.42
CA GLN A 495 16.09 -12.88 -32.24
C GLN A 495 16.48 -13.74 -33.43
N ASP A 496 15.56 -14.57 -33.95
CA ASP A 496 15.77 -15.42 -35.13
C ASP A 496 16.08 -14.58 -36.37
N TRP A 497 15.39 -13.46 -36.54
CA TRP A 497 15.68 -12.51 -37.61
C TRP A 497 17.05 -11.86 -37.42
N GLN A 498 17.38 -11.39 -36.21
CA GLN A 498 18.69 -10.79 -35.93
C GLN A 498 19.84 -11.76 -36.23
N ASN A 499 19.74 -13.00 -35.73
CA ASN A 499 20.70 -14.07 -35.97
C ASN A 499 20.84 -14.40 -37.45
N THR A 500 19.71 -14.52 -38.17
CA THR A 500 19.71 -14.80 -39.62
C THR A 500 20.32 -13.66 -40.43
N HIS A 501 20.10 -12.41 -40.00
CA HIS A 501 20.59 -11.21 -40.70
C HIS A 501 22.09 -11.01 -40.52
N THR A 502 22.61 -11.21 -39.30
CA THR A 502 24.06 -11.14 -39.03
C THR A 502 24.82 -12.33 -39.61
N ALA A 503 24.25 -13.54 -39.61
CA ALA A 503 24.82 -14.70 -40.28
C ALA A 503 24.95 -14.52 -41.81
N ARG A 504 24.18 -13.59 -42.40
CA ARG A 504 24.27 -13.19 -43.82
C ARG A 504 25.05 -11.89 -44.05
N GLY A 505 25.87 -11.48 -43.08
CA GLY A 505 26.76 -10.31 -43.19
C GLY A 505 26.08 -8.95 -43.04
N GLY A 506 24.79 -8.89 -42.68
CA GLY A 506 24.13 -7.65 -42.29
C GLY A 506 24.48 -7.23 -40.87
N SER A 507 24.17 -5.99 -40.49
CA SER A 507 24.36 -5.49 -39.12
C SER A 507 23.04 -4.99 -38.52
N VAL A 508 22.86 -5.19 -37.21
CA VAL A 508 21.61 -4.87 -36.49
C VAL A 508 21.93 -4.17 -35.17
N GLU A 509 21.34 -2.99 -34.95
CA GLU A 509 21.29 -2.36 -33.63
C GLU A 509 19.86 -2.40 -33.07
N ILE A 510 19.65 -3.00 -31.91
CA ILE A 510 18.35 -2.98 -31.21
C ILE A 510 18.40 -1.92 -30.11
N THR A 511 17.62 -0.86 -30.27
CA THR A 511 17.61 0.33 -29.40
C THR A 511 16.33 0.43 -28.57
N GLY A 512 16.48 0.72 -27.27
CA GLY A 512 15.38 1.18 -26.43
C GLY A 512 15.10 2.68 -26.60
N ARG A 513 14.08 3.21 -25.90
CA ARG A 513 13.76 4.65 -25.93
C ARG A 513 14.82 5.52 -25.23
N ARG A 514 15.90 5.83 -25.95
CA ARG A 514 16.69 7.08 -25.87
C ARG A 514 17.52 7.23 -27.15
N PRO A 515 17.34 8.28 -27.97
CA PRO A 515 18.32 8.60 -29.01
C PRO A 515 19.64 9.03 -28.36
N GLY A 516 20.77 8.58 -28.92
CA GLY A 516 22.11 9.03 -28.51
C GLY A 516 22.77 8.26 -27.36
N THR A 517 22.20 7.15 -26.86
CA THR A 517 22.89 6.22 -25.94
C THR A 517 22.55 4.77 -26.28
N GLY A 518 23.53 4.00 -26.77
CA GLY A 518 23.38 2.64 -27.31
C GLY A 518 23.10 1.56 -26.27
N VAL A 519 21.98 1.67 -25.55
CA VAL A 519 21.51 0.64 -24.61
C VAL A 519 20.85 -0.49 -25.40
N ARG A 520 21.60 -1.58 -25.61
CA ARG A 520 21.05 -2.84 -26.14
C ARG A 520 19.97 -3.35 -25.20
N ILE A 521 18.87 -3.85 -25.77
CA ILE A 521 17.84 -4.57 -25.02
C ILE A 521 18.34 -6.00 -24.83
N ALA A 522 18.52 -6.41 -23.57
CA ALA A 522 19.06 -7.72 -23.21
C ALA A 522 17.97 -8.81 -23.13
N GLU A 523 18.39 -10.04 -23.42
CA GLU A 523 17.57 -11.21 -23.69
C GLU A 523 16.93 -11.85 -22.42
N PRO A 524 15.74 -12.46 -22.52
CA PRO A 524 15.21 -13.35 -21.50
C PRO A 524 15.91 -14.72 -21.57
N ALA A 525 16.95 -14.90 -20.76
CA ALA A 525 17.66 -16.18 -20.65
C ALA A 525 16.73 -17.31 -20.14
N ALA A 526 16.42 -18.28 -21.01
CA ALA A 526 15.60 -19.45 -20.71
C ALA A 526 16.45 -20.73 -20.71
N LEU A 527 16.24 -21.56 -19.68
CA LEU A 527 16.40 -23.02 -19.69
C LEU A 527 17.64 -23.59 -20.42
N ALA A 528 18.83 -23.26 -19.93
CA ALA A 528 20.00 -24.12 -20.14
C ALA A 528 19.88 -25.37 -19.24
N SER A 529 19.65 -26.54 -19.85
CA SER A 529 19.81 -27.84 -19.19
C SER A 529 21.26 -28.04 -18.72
N PRO A 530 21.52 -28.82 -17.66
CA PRO A 530 22.90 -29.17 -17.30
C PRO A 530 23.54 -30.01 -18.42
N PRO A 531 24.84 -29.82 -18.71
CA PRO A 531 25.52 -30.62 -19.71
C PRO A 531 25.64 -32.08 -19.26
N MET A 532 25.14 -33.00 -20.06
CA MET A 532 25.50 -34.42 -19.99
C MET A 532 26.96 -34.56 -20.41
N THR A 533 27.78 -35.19 -19.58
CA THR A 533 29.19 -35.47 -19.89
C THR A 533 29.32 -36.82 -20.57
N ASP A 534 29.16 -36.86 -21.90
CA ASP A 534 29.63 -37.98 -22.71
C ASP A 534 31.09 -37.76 -23.13
N GLY A 535 31.92 -38.78 -22.89
CA GLY A 535 33.38 -38.66 -22.90
C GLY A 535 34.03 -38.93 -24.26
N THR A 536 34.07 -37.93 -25.15
CA THR A 536 34.98 -37.92 -26.31
C THR A 536 35.69 -36.57 -26.40
N GLY A 537 37.02 -36.57 -26.27
CA GLY A 537 37.81 -35.34 -26.20
C GLY A 537 38.25 -34.80 -27.57
N GLU A 538 37.71 -33.66 -27.96
CA GLU A 538 38.27 -32.76 -28.99
C GLU A 538 38.25 -31.31 -28.48
N ALA A 539 39.23 -30.51 -28.92
CA ALA A 539 39.49 -29.18 -28.35
C ALA A 539 38.66 -28.07 -29.02
N GLY A 540 37.53 -27.71 -28.40
CA GLY A 540 36.67 -26.60 -28.82
C GLY A 540 37.18 -25.22 -28.37
N VAL A 541 37.11 -24.23 -29.28
CA VAL A 541 37.49 -22.82 -29.03
C VAL A 541 36.52 -22.17 -28.01
N PRO A 542 36.99 -21.40 -27.02
CA PRO A 542 36.11 -20.77 -26.03
C PRO A 542 35.30 -19.62 -26.64
N SER A 543 34.00 -19.84 -26.83
CA SER A 543 33.03 -18.81 -27.22
C SER A 543 32.34 -18.18 -26.00
N GLY A 544 32.06 -16.87 -26.07
CA GLY A 544 31.23 -16.16 -25.10
C GLY A 544 31.89 -15.86 -23.74
N ALA A 545 32.50 -14.67 -23.62
CA ALA A 545 32.90 -14.14 -22.32
C ALA A 545 31.67 -13.90 -21.41
N GLY A 546 31.52 -14.72 -20.37
CA GLY A 546 30.28 -14.80 -19.59
C GLY A 546 29.97 -13.56 -18.74
N CYS A 547 28.88 -12.85 -19.08
CA CYS A 547 28.25 -11.84 -18.24
C CYS A 547 27.86 -12.46 -16.88
N ARG A 548 28.50 -12.08 -15.76
CA ARG A 548 28.13 -12.53 -14.40
C ARG A 548 26.87 -11.83 -13.87
N CYS A 549 25.84 -11.78 -14.71
CA CYS A 549 24.74 -10.84 -14.63
C CYS A 549 23.54 -11.53 -13.96
N ARG A 550 23.38 -11.26 -12.66
CA ARG A 550 22.54 -12.04 -11.74
C ARG A 550 21.03 -11.73 -11.92
N PRO A 551 20.12 -12.73 -11.92
CA PRO A 551 18.69 -12.56 -12.30
C PRO A 551 17.82 -11.56 -11.50
N TRP A 552 18.31 -10.96 -10.42
CA TRP A 552 17.52 -10.14 -9.48
C TRP A 552 17.92 -8.65 -9.43
N THR A 553 18.85 -8.20 -10.29
CA THR A 553 19.24 -6.78 -10.37
C THR A 553 18.07 -5.91 -10.83
N ALA A 554 17.80 -4.80 -10.16
CA ALA A 554 16.68 -3.92 -10.48
C ALA A 554 16.95 -3.11 -11.77
N TRP A 555 16.37 -3.58 -12.88
CA TRP A 555 16.56 -3.15 -14.29
C TRP A 555 16.56 -1.65 -14.63
N ARG A 556 16.26 -0.73 -13.69
CA ARG A 556 16.22 0.72 -13.99
C ARG A 556 17.59 1.40 -14.00
N ASN A 557 18.61 0.82 -13.36
CA ASN A 557 19.94 1.42 -13.18
C ASN A 557 21.10 0.52 -13.67
N HIS A 558 20.84 -0.52 -14.49
CA HIS A 558 21.89 -1.47 -14.89
C HIS A 558 22.86 -0.85 -15.90
N GLN A 559 24.16 -0.95 -15.60
CA GLN A 559 25.26 -0.79 -16.55
C GLN A 559 26.11 -2.07 -16.54
N CYS A 560 26.79 -2.39 -17.64
CA CYS A 560 27.69 -3.54 -17.75
C CYS A 560 29.07 -3.05 -18.19
N GLY A 561 30.07 -3.15 -17.32
CA GLY A 561 31.47 -3.00 -17.70
C GLY A 561 32.09 -4.34 -18.14
N PRO A 562 33.13 -4.34 -18.99
CA PRO A 562 33.99 -5.51 -19.16
C PRO A 562 34.75 -5.80 -17.85
N PRO A 563 35.25 -7.04 -17.64
CA PRO A 563 36.09 -7.34 -16.49
C PRO A 563 37.44 -6.60 -16.58
N PRO A 564 38.04 -6.17 -15.45
CA PRO A 564 39.44 -5.76 -15.43
C PRO A 564 40.35 -6.90 -15.88
N PHE A 565 41.44 -6.57 -16.58
CA PHE A 565 42.49 -7.54 -16.89
C PHE A 565 43.16 -8.01 -15.58
N ALA A 566 43.38 -9.32 -15.46
CA ALA A 566 44.26 -9.86 -14.42
C ALA A 566 45.73 -9.58 -14.80
N PRO A 567 46.63 -9.33 -13.81
CA PRO A 567 48.06 -9.27 -14.07
C PRO A 567 48.62 -10.63 -14.53
N ASP A 568 49.64 -10.62 -15.40
CA ASP A 568 50.35 -11.84 -15.82
C ASP A 568 51.19 -12.43 -14.67
N ASP A 569 50.80 -13.60 -14.16
CA ASP A 569 51.54 -14.36 -13.14
C ASP A 569 52.74 -15.10 -13.75
N ALA A 570 53.77 -14.31 -14.13
CA ALA A 570 54.98 -14.81 -14.75
C ALA A 570 55.93 -15.50 -13.75
N ARG A 571 55.64 -16.75 -13.32
CA ARG A 571 56.63 -17.70 -12.75
C ARG A 571 56.11 -19.15 -12.55
N SER A 572 56.55 -20.06 -13.41
CA SER A 572 56.90 -21.43 -12.99
C SER A 572 57.82 -22.08 -14.04
N GLY A 573 59.07 -22.38 -13.67
CA GLY A 573 60.05 -22.97 -14.58
C GLY A 573 60.81 -24.13 -13.94
N HIS A 574 60.70 -25.31 -14.58
CA HIS A 574 61.53 -26.52 -14.38
C HIS A 574 61.50 -27.23 -13.01
N GLY A 575 61.54 -28.57 -13.06
CA GLY A 575 61.57 -29.43 -11.86
C GLY A 575 61.25 -30.90 -12.11
N THR A 576 61.98 -31.58 -13.00
CA THR A 576 61.81 -33.02 -13.25
C THR A 576 62.55 -33.87 -12.21
N ARG A 577 61.91 -34.94 -11.69
CA ARG A 577 62.50 -36.30 -11.51
C ARG A 577 61.56 -37.37 -10.92
N ASP A 578 61.37 -38.41 -11.72
CA ASP A 578 61.49 -39.85 -11.44
C ASP A 578 60.85 -40.59 -10.25
N SER A 579 60.35 -41.79 -10.62
CA SER A 579 60.36 -43.08 -9.89
C SER A 579 59.37 -43.31 -8.73
N GLY A 580 58.92 -44.56 -8.54
CA GLY A 580 58.36 -44.95 -7.24
C GLY A 580 57.80 -46.36 -7.00
N ALA A 581 56.94 -46.90 -7.89
CA ALA A 581 56.44 -48.30 -7.88
C ALA A 581 55.66 -48.88 -6.66
N THR A 582 54.79 -49.86 -6.95
CA THR A 582 54.26 -50.97 -6.09
C THR A 582 53.43 -50.67 -4.82
N GLY A 583 52.45 -51.56 -4.53
CA GLY A 583 51.93 -51.73 -3.15
C GLY A 583 50.46 -52.16 -2.97
N ASP A 584 50.04 -53.32 -3.49
CA ASP A 584 48.76 -53.96 -3.07
C ASP A 584 48.76 -54.30 -1.57
N THR A 585 47.61 -54.21 -0.88
CA THR A 585 46.87 -55.35 -0.28
C THR A 585 45.67 -54.91 0.60
N SER A 586 44.87 -55.90 1.04
CA SER A 586 43.52 -55.78 1.60
C SER A 586 43.40 -56.21 3.09
N GLU A 587 42.17 -56.09 3.61
CA GLU A 587 41.56 -56.90 4.69
C GLU A 587 41.94 -56.71 6.18
N ALA A 588 40.97 -56.10 6.89
CA ALA A 588 40.16 -56.70 7.97
C ALA A 588 40.80 -57.47 9.16
N GLY A 589 40.28 -57.20 10.39
CA GLY A 589 40.02 -58.30 11.35
C GLY A 589 40.13 -58.05 12.87
N GLY A 590 39.05 -57.57 13.51
CA GLY A 590 38.53 -58.04 14.83
C GLY A 590 39.33 -57.83 16.15
N GLY A 591 38.66 -58.09 17.30
CA GLY A 591 39.37 -58.54 18.52
C GLY A 591 39.05 -57.96 19.93
N GLN A 592 37.80 -58.02 20.41
CA GLN A 592 37.36 -58.27 21.83
C GLN A 592 38.06 -57.66 23.09
N GLY A 593 37.24 -57.31 24.10
CA GLY A 593 37.55 -57.66 25.52
C GLY A 593 37.23 -56.63 26.64
N GLY A 594 36.47 -57.04 27.68
CA GLY A 594 36.48 -56.42 29.03
C GLY A 594 35.13 -55.90 29.58
N HIS A 595 34.69 -56.40 30.75
CA HIS A 595 33.46 -55.99 31.47
C HIS A 595 33.72 -55.21 32.78
N GLY A 596 32.71 -54.49 33.32
CA GLY A 596 32.59 -54.33 34.79
C GLY A 596 31.71 -53.21 35.38
N GLY A 597 30.47 -53.52 35.78
CA GLY A 597 29.84 -52.97 37.01
C GLY A 597 28.98 -51.69 36.97
N GLY A 598 27.81 -51.74 37.61
CA GLY A 598 27.04 -50.60 38.17
C GLY A 598 26.91 -50.75 39.71
N PRO A 599 25.90 -50.17 40.43
CA PRO A 599 24.66 -49.53 39.94
C PRO A 599 24.10 -48.30 40.73
N ALA A 600 22.94 -47.78 40.27
CA ALA A 600 21.82 -47.17 41.03
C ALA A 600 21.91 -45.76 41.69
N ARG A 601 20.71 -45.19 41.96
CA ARG A 601 20.38 -43.85 42.53
C ARG A 601 19.36 -44.00 43.69
N PRO A 602 19.19 -42.99 44.56
CA PRO A 602 18.01 -42.09 44.49
C PRO A 602 18.28 -40.62 44.91
N GLY A 603 17.22 -39.81 45.09
CA GLY A 603 17.18 -38.44 45.68
C GLY A 603 15.72 -38.15 46.12
N PRO A 604 15.19 -36.90 46.16
CA PRO A 604 15.73 -35.56 46.46
C PRO A 604 14.89 -34.81 47.55
N GLY A 605 15.10 -33.49 47.84
CA GLY A 605 14.09 -32.70 48.61
C GLY A 605 14.36 -31.22 49.01
N ASN A 606 13.30 -30.39 48.83
CA ASN A 606 12.80 -29.23 49.63
C ASN A 606 13.52 -27.84 49.73
N GLY A 607 12.68 -26.78 49.87
CA GLY A 607 12.96 -25.39 50.33
C GLY A 607 12.34 -25.13 51.73
N PRO A 608 11.79 -23.94 52.14
CA PRO A 608 11.52 -22.61 51.51
C PRO A 608 12.23 -21.45 52.33
N PRO A 609 11.70 -20.26 52.80
CA PRO A 609 10.47 -19.44 52.60
C PRO A 609 10.71 -17.92 52.27
N SER A 610 10.26 -16.93 53.10
CA SER A 610 9.97 -15.52 52.74
C SER A 610 9.76 -14.53 53.93
N THR A 611 9.72 -13.18 53.70
CA THR A 611 8.80 -12.10 54.25
C THR A 611 9.39 -10.65 54.28
N GLY A 612 8.55 -9.58 54.28
CA GLY A 612 8.96 -8.16 54.56
C GLY A 612 8.06 -7.02 53.99
N ALA A 613 7.99 -5.84 54.65
CA ALA A 613 7.15 -4.65 54.30
C ALA A 613 7.68 -3.34 54.99
N GLY A 614 7.21 -2.08 54.83
CA GLY A 614 6.15 -1.44 54.00
C GLY A 614 5.80 0.03 54.45
N THR A 615 4.75 0.67 53.88
CA THR A 615 4.07 1.98 54.26
C THR A 615 4.78 3.34 54.07
N GLY A 616 4.03 4.42 53.77
CA GLY A 616 4.52 5.81 53.65
C GLY A 616 3.47 6.82 53.11
N THR A 617 3.47 8.10 53.54
CA THR A 617 2.49 9.16 53.17
C THR A 617 2.98 10.61 53.42
N GLY A 618 2.43 11.64 52.74
CA GLY A 618 2.63 13.07 53.07
C GLY A 618 2.07 14.10 52.05
N SER A 619 1.78 15.34 52.49
CA SER A 619 1.25 16.48 51.68
C SER A 619 1.57 17.85 52.33
N VAL A 620 1.36 19.00 51.63
CA VAL A 620 1.07 20.39 52.12
C VAL A 620 1.13 21.41 50.94
N SER A 621 0.89 22.72 51.15
CA SER A 621 0.24 23.67 50.20
C SER A 621 0.66 25.16 50.30
N ASN A 622 0.19 25.99 49.34
CA ASN A 622 0.11 27.50 49.31
C ASN A 622 1.43 28.30 49.10
N ALA A 623 1.45 29.60 48.74
CA ALA A 623 0.64 30.49 47.86
C ALA A 623 1.30 31.90 47.77
N ASP A 624 1.13 32.70 46.68
CA ASP A 624 0.88 34.18 46.70
C ASP A 624 1.06 34.99 45.35
N SER A 625 -0.04 35.62 44.90
CA SER A 625 -0.27 37.07 44.68
C SER A 625 0.64 38.05 43.86
N VAL A 626 0.30 38.27 42.56
CA VAL A 626 0.18 39.55 41.75
C VAL A 626 1.26 40.69 41.72
N PRO A 627 1.22 41.69 40.81
CA PRO A 627 0.81 41.76 39.37
C PRO A 627 1.81 42.51 38.42
N GLY A 628 1.70 42.40 37.07
CA GLY A 628 2.35 43.39 36.17
C GLY A 628 2.46 43.12 34.64
N ALA A 629 1.78 43.96 33.84
CA ALA A 629 2.14 44.47 32.49
C ALA A 629 2.48 43.57 31.26
N VAL A 630 1.54 43.58 30.28
CA VAL A 630 1.72 43.69 28.80
C VAL A 630 2.33 42.51 28.01
N SER A 631 1.83 42.31 26.77
CA SER A 631 1.96 41.07 25.99
C SER A 631 2.72 41.24 24.66
N GLY A 632 3.64 40.32 24.36
CA GLY A 632 4.29 40.13 23.06
C GLY A 632 4.95 38.73 23.00
N PRO A 633 4.98 38.04 21.84
CA PRO A 633 5.20 36.58 21.84
C PRO A 633 6.67 36.17 21.98
N ALA A 634 7.06 35.75 23.18
CA ALA A 634 8.23 34.90 23.40
C ALA A 634 7.84 33.42 23.31
N SER A 635 8.60 32.62 22.57
CA SER A 635 8.46 31.15 22.55
C SER A 635 9.21 30.52 23.72
N PRO A 636 8.59 29.65 24.55
CA PRO A 636 9.31 28.85 25.54
C PRO A 636 9.36 27.36 25.20
N ALA A 637 10.41 26.74 25.71
CA ALA A 637 10.73 25.30 25.70
C ALA A 637 9.54 24.34 25.92
N GLY A 638 9.57 23.22 25.21
CA GLY A 638 8.67 22.09 25.46
C GLY A 638 9.03 21.34 26.75
N SER A 639 8.05 21.14 27.63
CA SER A 639 8.18 20.25 28.79
C SER A 639 8.15 18.78 28.37
N MET A 640 9.04 17.97 28.97
CA MET A 640 9.12 16.53 28.73
C MET A 640 8.19 15.73 29.64
N SER A 641 7.88 14.50 29.20
CA SER A 641 7.09 13.46 29.91
C SER A 641 5.56 13.70 29.92
N SER A 642 4.71 12.71 29.63
CA SER A 642 4.90 11.25 29.80
C SER A 642 4.50 10.42 28.57
N ALA A 643 5.19 9.29 28.38
CA ALA A 643 4.90 8.28 27.35
C ALA A 643 4.07 7.12 27.95
N GLY A 644 3.27 6.41 27.12
CA GLY A 644 2.29 5.44 27.65
C GLY A 644 1.78 4.29 26.75
N ALA A 645 2.29 4.13 25.51
CA ALA A 645 2.01 2.99 24.61
C ALA A 645 0.52 2.82 24.13
N PRO A 646 0.22 1.95 23.13
CA PRO A 646 1.11 1.13 22.32
C PRO A 646 1.12 1.49 20.82
N GLU A 647 2.22 2.09 20.37
CA GLU A 647 2.54 2.24 18.95
C GLU A 647 2.94 0.90 18.29
N ALA A 648 3.51 -0.02 19.09
CA ALA A 648 3.99 -1.34 18.70
C ALA A 648 2.96 -2.23 17.95
N SER A 649 1.66 -2.00 18.16
CA SER A 649 0.59 -2.72 17.46
C SER A 649 0.61 -2.49 15.94
N ARG A 650 1.14 -1.35 15.47
CA ARG A 650 1.19 -1.00 14.04
C ARG A 650 2.42 -1.61 13.37
N THR A 651 3.59 -1.47 14.00
CA THR A 651 4.88 -1.93 13.48
C THR A 651 4.92 -3.43 13.21
N GLY A 652 4.34 -4.26 14.09
CA GLY A 652 4.25 -5.71 13.89
C GLY A 652 3.44 -6.11 12.65
N ALA A 653 2.31 -5.42 12.40
CA ALA A 653 1.46 -5.72 11.25
C ALA A 653 2.15 -5.40 9.91
N ASP A 654 2.93 -4.32 9.85
CA ASP A 654 3.65 -3.93 8.63
C ASP A 654 4.94 -4.74 8.40
N LEU A 655 5.59 -5.24 9.46
CA LEU A 655 6.64 -6.27 9.32
C LEU A 655 6.08 -7.56 8.73
N VAL A 656 4.95 -8.06 9.24
CA VAL A 656 4.26 -9.26 8.71
C VAL A 656 3.78 -9.02 7.28
N ARG A 657 3.31 -7.82 6.94
CA ARG A 657 2.96 -7.42 5.57
C ARG A 657 4.17 -7.48 4.63
N GLY A 658 5.32 -6.94 5.06
CA GLY A 658 6.58 -6.95 4.31
C GLY A 658 7.10 -8.37 4.08
N LEU A 659 7.13 -9.19 5.13
CA LEU A 659 7.53 -10.60 5.03
C LEU A 659 6.57 -11.41 4.13
N SER A 660 5.27 -11.13 4.19
CA SER A 660 4.26 -11.74 3.31
C SER A 660 4.38 -11.30 1.85
N ALA A 661 4.88 -10.09 1.57
CA ALA A 661 5.21 -9.64 0.22
C ALA A 661 6.49 -10.31 -0.28
N PHE A 662 7.54 -10.36 0.56
CA PHE A 662 8.78 -11.10 0.27
C PHE A 662 8.47 -12.56 -0.08
N GLN A 663 7.77 -13.30 0.77
CA GLN A 663 7.49 -14.72 0.56
C GLN A 663 6.70 -15.03 -0.74
N ARG A 664 5.86 -14.10 -1.21
CA ARG A 664 5.04 -14.29 -2.42
C ARG A 664 5.68 -13.78 -3.71
N SER A 665 6.50 -12.73 -3.64
CA SER A 665 6.98 -12.01 -4.84
C SER A 665 8.50 -11.97 -4.98
N THR A 666 9.26 -12.01 -3.89
CA THR A 666 10.73 -11.92 -3.92
C THR A 666 11.37 -13.28 -3.67
N ALA A 667 10.90 -14.01 -2.67
CA ALA A 667 11.44 -15.31 -2.27
C ALA A 667 11.48 -16.33 -3.43
N PRO A 668 10.46 -16.47 -4.31
CA PRO A 668 10.57 -17.36 -5.46
C PRO A 668 11.75 -17.04 -6.39
N LEU A 669 12.11 -15.76 -6.52
CA LEU A 669 13.19 -15.27 -7.40
C LEU A 669 14.58 -15.45 -6.75
N VAL A 670 14.70 -15.24 -5.43
CA VAL A 670 16.00 -15.31 -4.73
C VAL A 670 16.29 -16.66 -4.06
N ARG A 671 15.31 -17.58 -3.98
CA ARG A 671 15.46 -18.89 -3.30
C ARG A 671 16.64 -19.71 -3.81
N GLY A 672 16.90 -19.69 -5.11
CA GLY A 672 18.03 -20.41 -5.72
C GLY A 672 19.38 -19.93 -5.17
N GLU A 673 19.63 -18.61 -5.22
CA GLU A 673 20.86 -18.01 -4.71
C GLU A 673 20.99 -18.11 -3.19
N LEU A 674 19.90 -17.89 -2.43
CA LEU A 674 19.95 -18.04 -0.97
C LEU A 674 20.22 -19.50 -0.56
N ALA A 675 19.68 -20.48 -1.27
CA ALA A 675 20.00 -21.89 -1.06
C ALA A 675 21.44 -22.23 -1.50
N ARG A 676 22.00 -21.53 -2.50
CA ARG A 676 23.40 -21.64 -2.91
C ARG A 676 24.34 -21.11 -1.82
N LEU A 677 24.15 -19.86 -1.40
CA LEU A 677 24.92 -19.21 -0.33
C LEU A 677 24.83 -19.95 1.01
N ALA A 678 23.68 -20.57 1.32
CA ALA A 678 23.52 -21.40 2.52
C ALA A 678 24.31 -22.72 2.51
N ARG A 679 24.76 -23.20 1.34
CA ARG A 679 25.63 -24.38 1.21
C ARG A 679 27.10 -24.02 0.99
N GLU A 680 27.36 -23.01 0.18
CA GLU A 680 28.70 -22.65 -0.32
C GLU A 680 29.36 -21.50 0.48
N GLY A 681 28.62 -20.90 1.40
CA GLY A 681 29.05 -19.75 2.19
C GLY A 681 28.93 -18.42 1.44
N GLN A 682 29.24 -17.33 2.15
CA GLN A 682 29.41 -16.00 1.57
C GLN A 682 30.88 -15.79 1.14
N ARG A 683 31.11 -15.07 0.05
CA ARG A 683 32.45 -14.64 -0.40
C ARG A 683 32.38 -13.17 -0.85
N PRO A 684 32.11 -12.23 0.07
CA PRO A 684 31.95 -10.82 -0.28
C PRO A 684 33.28 -10.21 -0.70
N ALA A 685 33.27 -9.34 -1.70
CA ALA A 685 34.49 -8.69 -2.17
C ALA A 685 34.98 -7.57 -1.23
N GLN A 686 34.10 -7.09 -0.35
CA GLN A 686 34.23 -5.81 0.35
C GLN A 686 33.50 -5.84 1.70
N LEU A 687 34.09 -5.20 2.72
CA LEU A 687 33.41 -4.79 3.95
C LEU A 687 32.88 -3.36 3.79
N PHE A 688 31.59 -3.16 4.02
CA PHE A 688 30.94 -1.86 3.98
C PHE A 688 30.48 -1.45 5.39
N LEU A 689 31.17 -0.49 5.99
CA LEU A 689 30.89 0.03 7.33
C LEU A 689 30.13 1.36 7.22
N THR A 690 28.91 1.41 7.74
CA THR A 690 28.02 2.58 7.59
C THR A 690 27.10 2.79 8.80
N CYS A 691 26.26 3.82 8.71
CA CYS A 691 25.35 4.20 9.76
C CYS A 691 24.15 3.23 9.88
N ALA A 692 23.64 3.08 11.11
CA ALA A 692 22.37 2.40 11.42
C ALA A 692 21.12 3.18 10.97
N ASP A 693 21.28 4.38 10.38
CA ASP A 693 20.19 5.22 9.85
C ASP A 693 19.33 4.47 8.81
N SER A 694 18.00 4.47 9.01
CA SER A 694 17.08 3.68 8.18
C SER A 694 17.00 4.12 6.72
N ARG A 695 17.54 5.29 6.36
CA ARG A 695 17.63 5.79 4.98
C ARG A 695 18.83 5.20 4.21
N LEU A 696 19.79 4.61 4.92
CA LEU A 696 20.99 4.03 4.31
C LEU A 696 20.75 2.55 3.98
N VAL A 697 20.56 2.26 2.69
CA VAL A 697 20.36 0.91 2.15
C VAL A 697 21.56 0.57 1.28
N THR A 698 22.55 -0.12 1.85
CA THR A 698 23.87 -0.34 1.23
C THR A 698 23.76 -0.98 -0.16
N SER A 699 23.01 -2.08 -0.28
CA SER A 699 22.77 -2.78 -1.55
C SER A 699 22.05 -1.94 -2.62
N MET A 700 21.36 -0.86 -2.26
CA MET A 700 20.81 0.10 -3.21
C MET A 700 21.88 1.09 -3.70
N ILE A 701 22.75 1.54 -2.79
CA ILE A 701 23.82 2.52 -3.06
C ILE A 701 24.93 1.88 -3.91
N THR A 702 25.27 0.62 -3.65
CA THR A 702 26.34 -0.13 -4.35
C THR A 702 25.82 -1.08 -5.44
N SER A 703 24.50 -1.19 -5.61
CA SER A 703 23.83 -2.17 -6.49
C SER A 703 24.19 -3.65 -6.22
N SER A 704 24.67 -3.97 -5.01
CA SER A 704 25.14 -5.31 -4.62
C SER A 704 24.01 -6.27 -4.26
N GLY A 705 24.16 -7.55 -4.62
CA GLY A 705 23.24 -8.64 -4.28
C GLY A 705 23.57 -9.37 -2.96
N PRO A 706 22.82 -10.44 -2.65
CA PRO A 706 23.08 -11.29 -1.49
C PRO A 706 24.48 -11.92 -1.55
N GLY A 707 25.23 -11.83 -0.45
CA GLY A 707 26.58 -12.41 -0.33
C GLY A 707 27.72 -11.59 -0.95
N ASP A 708 27.42 -10.51 -1.69
CA ASP A 708 28.43 -9.71 -2.41
C ASP A 708 29.16 -8.70 -1.47
N LEU A 709 28.50 -8.26 -0.39
CA LEU A 709 29.06 -7.37 0.66
C LEU A 709 28.96 -8.00 2.05
N PHE A 710 30.01 -7.83 2.86
CA PHE A 710 29.92 -7.92 4.32
C PHE A 710 29.58 -6.52 4.85
N VAL A 711 28.66 -6.38 5.81
CA VAL A 711 28.12 -5.06 6.18
C VAL A 711 28.07 -4.86 7.68
N VAL A 712 28.77 -3.84 8.18
CA VAL A 712 28.70 -3.38 9.58
C VAL A 712 27.86 -2.11 9.64
N ARG A 713 26.82 -2.11 10.50
CA ARG A 713 25.92 -0.96 10.67
C ARG A 713 25.85 -0.54 12.14
N ASN A 714 26.42 0.62 12.46
CA ASN A 714 26.45 1.14 13.82
C ASN A 714 26.07 2.64 13.86
N VAL A 715 25.92 3.23 15.04
CA VAL A 715 25.46 4.63 15.17
C VAL A 715 26.59 5.59 14.78
N GLY A 716 26.46 6.24 13.62
CA GLY A 716 27.46 7.23 13.15
C GLY A 716 28.69 6.64 12.46
N ASN A 717 28.61 5.40 11.94
CA ASN A 717 29.67 4.73 11.17
C ASN A 717 31.05 4.74 11.86
N LEU A 718 31.07 4.63 13.20
CA LEU A 718 32.28 4.74 14.02
C LEU A 718 33.06 3.43 14.07
N VAL A 719 34.38 3.55 14.22
CA VAL A 719 35.35 2.47 14.44
C VAL A 719 36.07 2.76 15.75
N PRO A 720 35.90 1.96 16.81
CA PRO A 720 36.72 2.08 18.01
C PRO A 720 38.21 1.88 17.66
N PRO A 721 39.14 2.65 18.26
CA PRO A 721 40.56 2.36 18.15
C PRO A 721 40.90 1.06 18.89
N PRO A 722 41.93 0.31 18.45
CA PRO A 722 42.39 -0.88 19.17
C PRO A 722 42.97 -0.52 20.54
N GLY A 723 42.86 -1.43 21.51
CA GLY A 723 43.51 -1.31 22.82
C GLY A 723 42.88 -0.34 23.83
N GLU A 724 41.85 0.44 23.46
CA GLU A 724 40.95 1.03 24.45
C GLU A 724 40.16 -0.09 25.19
N GLU A 725 39.71 0.17 26.42
CA GLU A 725 38.65 -0.64 27.08
C GLU A 725 37.28 -0.44 26.40
N SER A 726 37.19 -0.74 25.10
CA SER A 726 35.92 -0.91 24.41
C SER A 726 35.29 -2.23 24.85
N ARG A 727 34.30 -2.20 25.74
CA ARG A 727 33.42 -3.35 26.03
C ARG A 727 32.43 -3.64 24.87
N ASP A 728 32.89 -3.41 23.65
CA ASP A 728 32.20 -3.62 22.39
C ASP A 728 33.25 -4.01 21.35
N ASP A 729 33.55 -5.30 21.33
CA ASP A 729 34.45 -5.96 20.37
C ASP A 729 33.76 -6.19 19.01
N SER A 730 32.47 -5.85 18.86
CA SER A 730 31.66 -6.20 17.68
C SER A 730 32.23 -5.65 16.38
N VAL A 731 32.80 -4.44 16.41
CA VAL A 731 33.48 -3.86 15.23
C VAL A 731 34.86 -4.47 15.01
N ALA A 732 35.63 -4.76 16.07
CA ALA A 732 36.96 -5.36 15.96
C ALA A 732 36.88 -6.80 15.41
N ALA A 733 36.01 -7.63 16.00
CA ALA A 733 35.72 -8.98 15.53
C ALA A 733 35.15 -9.01 14.10
N ALA A 734 34.32 -8.02 13.73
CA ALA A 734 33.85 -7.90 12.34
C ALA A 734 34.95 -7.48 11.36
N LEU A 735 35.95 -6.71 11.78
CA LEU A 735 37.13 -6.36 10.96
C LEU A 735 38.06 -7.57 10.79
N GLU A 736 38.39 -8.24 11.89
CA GLU A 736 39.17 -9.48 11.89
C GLU A 736 38.52 -10.56 11.02
N TYR A 737 37.22 -10.83 11.21
CA TYR A 737 36.48 -11.79 10.40
C TYR A 737 36.40 -11.39 8.92
N ALA A 738 36.28 -10.10 8.60
CA ALA A 738 36.27 -9.64 7.22
C ALA A 738 37.62 -9.83 6.51
N VAL A 739 38.72 -9.50 7.19
CA VAL A 739 40.07 -9.53 6.60
C VAL A 739 40.67 -10.93 6.64
N GLU A 740 40.61 -11.63 7.77
CA GLU A 740 41.33 -12.88 7.98
C GLU A 740 40.50 -14.13 7.65
N VAL A 741 39.16 -14.08 7.74
CA VAL A 741 38.28 -15.23 7.45
C VAL A 741 37.57 -15.11 6.10
N LEU A 742 37.07 -13.92 5.75
CA LEU A 742 36.38 -13.69 4.47
C LEU A 742 37.30 -13.21 3.34
N ALA A 743 38.52 -12.78 3.66
CA ALA A 743 39.49 -12.22 2.71
C ALA A 743 38.90 -11.13 1.80
N VAL A 744 38.18 -10.16 2.39
CA VAL A 744 37.68 -9.01 1.62
C VAL A 744 38.85 -8.22 1.05
N ARG A 745 38.71 -7.75 -0.20
CA ARG A 745 39.77 -6.98 -0.90
C ARG A 745 39.68 -5.48 -0.65
N SER A 746 38.57 -5.01 -0.09
CA SER A 746 38.42 -3.60 0.29
C SER A 746 37.53 -3.38 1.52
N ILE A 747 37.76 -2.26 2.21
CA ILE A 747 36.89 -1.73 3.27
C ILE A 747 36.42 -0.33 2.87
N THR A 748 35.13 -0.05 3.05
CA THR A 748 34.55 1.28 2.80
C THR A 748 33.87 1.82 4.05
N VAL A 749 34.26 3.03 4.46
CA VAL A 749 33.55 3.80 5.49
C VAL A 749 32.58 4.75 4.81
N CYS A 750 31.28 4.55 5.01
CA CYS A 750 30.23 5.37 4.41
C CYS A 750 29.51 6.24 5.47
N GLY A 751 29.82 7.54 5.44
CA GLY A 751 29.07 8.59 6.13
C GLY A 751 27.95 9.15 5.24
N HIS A 752 27.06 9.98 5.80
CA HIS A 752 25.89 10.47 5.08
C HIS A 752 25.36 11.82 5.58
N SER A 753 24.58 12.52 4.74
CA SER A 753 23.99 13.80 5.12
C SER A 753 22.87 13.65 6.17
N GLY A 754 22.77 14.66 7.05
CA GLY A 754 21.82 14.67 8.16
C GLY A 754 21.99 13.47 9.12
N CYS A 755 23.22 13.14 9.50
CA CYS A 755 23.50 12.04 10.41
C CYS A 755 23.19 12.42 11.87
N GLY A 756 22.17 11.79 12.46
CA GLY A 756 21.75 12.07 13.85
C GLY A 756 22.83 11.79 14.90
N ALA A 757 23.79 10.91 14.61
CA ALA A 757 24.94 10.66 15.48
C ALA A 757 25.93 11.84 15.51
N MET A 758 26.16 12.49 14.37
CA MET A 758 27.01 13.69 14.28
C MET A 758 26.30 14.92 14.85
N GLN A 759 24.98 15.01 14.69
CA GLN A 759 24.16 16.02 15.37
C GLN A 759 24.23 15.88 16.91
N ALA A 760 24.13 14.66 17.44
CA ALA A 760 24.27 14.39 18.88
C ALA A 760 25.69 14.61 19.43
N LEU A 761 26.72 14.71 18.57
CA LEU A 761 28.07 15.12 18.94
C LEU A 761 28.26 16.65 18.94
N LEU A 762 27.49 17.37 18.11
CA LEU A 762 27.50 18.83 18.08
C LEU A 762 26.64 19.44 19.20
N ASP A 763 25.48 18.84 19.47
CA ASP A 763 24.53 19.22 20.53
C ASP A 763 24.40 18.11 21.60
N PRO A 764 25.37 17.98 22.52
CA PRO A 764 25.31 17.00 23.61
C PRO A 764 24.29 17.44 24.66
N ARG A 765 23.16 16.74 24.72
CA ARG A 765 22.00 17.08 25.58
C ARG A 765 22.39 17.35 27.05
N PRO A 766 22.12 18.55 27.60
CA PRO A 766 22.31 18.82 29.02
C PRO A 766 21.20 18.12 29.85
N GLY A 767 21.57 17.14 30.67
CA GLY A 767 20.60 16.44 31.55
C GLY A 767 21.03 15.08 32.12
N GLY A 768 22.21 14.55 31.79
CA GLY A 768 22.72 13.32 32.40
C GLY A 768 23.22 13.54 33.83
N THR A 769 22.98 12.57 34.73
CA THR A 769 23.48 12.59 36.11
C THR A 769 25.01 12.57 36.13
N PRO A 770 25.69 13.44 36.90
CA PRO A 770 27.16 13.46 36.95
C PRO A 770 27.75 12.09 37.27
N GLY A 771 28.63 11.60 36.39
CA GLY A 771 29.35 10.32 36.50
C GLY A 771 28.77 9.15 35.70
N ALA A 772 27.47 9.15 35.35
CA ALA A 772 26.81 7.99 34.74
C ALA A 772 26.62 8.11 33.21
N ARG A 773 27.71 7.97 32.44
CA ARG A 773 27.64 8.01 30.96
C ARG A 773 26.70 6.96 30.38
N THR A 774 25.74 7.35 29.55
CA THR A 774 24.82 6.41 28.88
C THR A 774 25.56 5.53 27.85
N PRO A 775 25.01 4.37 27.44
CA PRO A 775 25.61 3.55 26.39
C PRO A 775 25.86 4.33 25.09
N LEU A 776 24.96 5.27 24.74
CA LEU A 776 25.10 6.12 23.56
C LEU A 776 26.26 7.12 23.70
N GLU A 777 26.42 7.78 24.85
CA GLU A 777 27.59 8.65 25.10
C GLU A 777 28.91 7.87 25.10
N ARG A 778 28.92 6.66 25.67
CA ARG A 778 30.09 5.78 25.64
C ARG A 778 30.45 5.34 24.23
N TRP A 779 29.47 5.17 23.34
CA TRP A 779 29.68 4.86 21.93
C TRP A 779 30.15 6.07 21.13
N LEU A 780 29.44 7.20 21.24
CA LEU A 780 29.75 8.44 20.50
C LEU A 780 31.14 9.01 20.85
N ARG A 781 31.77 8.58 21.96
CA ARG A 781 33.16 8.95 22.31
C ARG A 781 34.15 8.74 21.15
N HIS A 782 33.95 7.71 20.34
CA HIS A 782 34.82 7.38 19.20
C HIS A 782 34.69 8.36 18.01
N GLY A 783 33.70 9.27 18.04
CA GLY A 783 33.57 10.41 17.14
C GLY A 783 34.12 11.74 17.71
N LEU A 784 34.59 11.78 18.95
CA LEU A 784 35.19 12.99 19.53
C LEU A 784 36.48 13.46 18.83
N PRO A 785 37.37 12.58 18.30
CA PRO A 785 38.49 13.01 17.47
C PRO A 785 38.03 13.73 16.18
N SER A 786 36.95 13.23 15.56
CA SER A 786 36.30 13.87 14.41
C SER A 786 35.76 15.27 14.76
N LEU A 787 35.18 15.43 15.96
CA LEU A 787 34.67 16.71 16.45
C LEU A 787 35.79 17.72 16.73
N ARG A 788 36.92 17.28 17.32
CA ARG A 788 38.12 18.10 17.50
C ARG A 788 38.66 18.58 16.16
N ARG A 789 38.83 17.68 15.19
CA ARG A 789 39.27 18.00 13.82
C ARG A 789 38.45 19.09 13.12
N VAL A 790 37.16 19.22 13.43
CA VAL A 790 36.30 20.30 12.90
C VAL A 790 36.41 21.59 13.72
N ARG A 791 36.52 21.50 15.05
CA ARG A 791 36.62 22.66 15.95
C ARG A 791 37.97 23.37 15.92
N ASP A 792 39.04 22.60 15.83
CA ASP A 792 40.41 23.08 16.02
C ASP A 792 41.02 23.65 14.72
N GLY A 793 40.31 23.55 13.59
CA GLY A 793 40.68 24.10 12.28
C GLY A 793 41.90 23.47 11.58
N GLY A 794 42.78 22.80 12.31
CA GLY A 794 44.09 22.33 11.86
C GLY A 794 44.12 20.99 11.09
N GLY A 795 43.09 20.67 10.31
CA GLY A 795 43.07 19.48 9.44
C GLY A 795 43.11 19.87 7.95
N PRO A 796 43.75 19.08 7.07
CA PRO A 796 43.68 19.32 5.62
C PRO A 796 42.21 19.34 5.18
N GLY A 797 41.84 20.36 4.39
CA GLY A 797 40.45 20.81 4.22
C GLY A 797 39.53 19.77 3.58
N VAL A 798 38.86 18.96 4.40
CA VAL A 798 37.93 17.92 3.92
C VAL A 798 36.70 18.57 3.30
N ARG A 799 36.67 18.60 1.96
CA ARG A 799 35.69 19.36 1.16
C ARG A 799 34.97 18.49 0.15
N LEU A 800 33.73 18.86 -0.19
CA LEU A 800 32.97 18.26 -1.29
C LEU A 800 33.37 18.91 -2.61
N ALA A 801 33.43 18.12 -3.69
CA ALA A 801 33.67 18.66 -5.02
C ALA A 801 32.46 19.47 -5.52
N GLY A 802 32.72 20.70 -5.95
CA GLY A 802 31.72 21.61 -6.53
C GLY A 802 30.85 22.38 -5.54
N ARG A 803 30.91 22.14 -4.22
CA ARG A 803 30.29 23.00 -3.20
C ARG A 803 30.96 22.91 -1.83
N ALA A 804 30.83 23.96 -1.03
CA ALA A 804 31.11 23.91 0.39
C ALA A 804 30.12 22.96 1.12
N PRO A 805 30.47 22.43 2.32
CA PRO A 805 29.51 21.85 3.24
C PRO A 805 28.37 22.83 3.57
N ALA A 806 27.14 22.34 3.66
CA ALA A 806 25.97 23.18 3.92
C ALA A 806 25.87 23.62 5.40
N ASP A 807 26.37 22.79 6.32
CA ASP A 807 26.44 23.08 7.75
C ASP A 807 27.62 22.33 8.42
N THR A 808 27.85 22.63 9.71
CA THR A 808 28.88 21.99 10.55
C THR A 808 28.62 20.49 10.75
N ALA A 809 27.38 20.00 10.62
CA ALA A 809 27.06 18.59 10.75
C ALA A 809 27.48 17.80 9.50
N GLU A 810 27.30 18.35 8.30
CA GLU A 810 27.86 17.80 7.06
C GLU A 810 29.39 17.82 7.10
N GLN A 811 30.00 18.94 7.51
CA GLN A 811 31.46 19.01 7.68
C GLN A 811 31.98 17.94 8.67
N LEU A 812 31.27 17.72 9.79
CA LEU A 812 31.58 16.66 10.74
C LEU A 812 31.35 15.26 10.17
N CYS A 813 30.34 15.03 9.33
CA CYS A 813 30.15 13.74 8.64
C CYS A 813 31.35 13.41 7.74
N LEU A 814 31.84 14.39 6.97
CA LEU A 814 33.00 14.23 6.08
C LEU A 814 34.29 13.99 6.89
N ALA A 815 34.57 14.83 7.90
CA ALA A 815 35.72 14.69 8.79
C ALA A 815 35.70 13.36 9.57
N ASN A 816 34.51 12.86 9.93
CA ASN A 816 34.32 11.58 10.59
C ASN A 816 34.72 10.41 9.68
N VAL A 817 34.30 10.37 8.41
CA VAL A 817 34.74 9.31 7.47
C VAL A 817 36.27 9.24 7.41
N VAL A 818 36.94 10.39 7.30
CA VAL A 818 38.41 10.47 7.29
C VAL A 818 39.03 9.97 8.61
N GLN A 819 38.44 10.31 9.76
CA GLN A 819 38.91 9.85 11.07
C GLN A 819 38.76 8.33 11.25
N GLN A 820 37.63 7.74 10.84
CA GLN A 820 37.42 6.31 11.02
C GLN A 820 38.30 5.49 10.05
N LEU A 821 38.66 6.03 8.88
CA LEU A 821 39.68 5.43 8.00
C LEU A 821 41.09 5.44 8.63
N GLU A 822 41.38 6.36 9.55
CA GLU A 822 42.63 6.37 10.32
C GLU A 822 42.57 5.39 11.48
N HIS A 823 41.42 5.25 12.16
CA HIS A 823 41.20 4.17 13.15
C HIS A 823 41.32 2.77 12.52
N LEU A 824 40.77 2.57 11.31
CA LEU A 824 40.91 1.29 10.59
C LEU A 824 42.37 0.90 10.37
N ARG A 825 43.24 1.85 10.00
CA ARG A 825 44.69 1.61 9.81
C ARG A 825 45.44 1.22 11.09
N ALA A 826 44.84 1.40 12.26
CA ALA A 826 45.45 0.99 13.54
C ALA A 826 45.16 -0.47 13.92
N HIS A 827 44.07 -1.07 13.42
CA HIS A 827 43.72 -2.48 13.69
C HIS A 827 44.72 -3.41 13.01
N GLU A 828 45.27 -4.39 13.74
CA GLU A 828 46.45 -5.15 13.28
C GLU A 828 46.19 -5.92 11.98
N SER A 829 45.07 -6.63 11.89
CA SER A 829 44.65 -7.39 10.69
C SER A 829 44.56 -6.49 9.44
N VAL A 830 43.94 -5.32 9.59
CA VAL A 830 43.80 -4.30 8.54
C VAL A 830 45.17 -3.70 8.17
N ALA A 831 46.00 -3.36 9.16
CA ALA A 831 47.33 -2.81 8.95
C ALA A 831 48.26 -3.79 8.22
N ARG A 832 48.18 -5.08 8.56
CA ARG A 832 48.92 -6.18 7.92
C ARG A 832 48.49 -6.33 6.45
N ALA A 833 47.19 -6.51 6.20
CA ALA A 833 46.67 -6.69 4.85
C ALA A 833 46.86 -5.46 3.93
N LEU A 834 46.89 -4.24 4.49
CA LEU A 834 47.26 -3.01 3.75
C LEU A 834 48.75 -3.00 3.37
N LYS A 835 49.63 -3.36 4.30
CA LYS A 835 51.08 -3.43 4.05
C LYS A 835 51.43 -4.48 3.00
N ASP A 836 50.71 -5.60 3.02
CA ASP A 836 50.90 -6.72 2.10
C ASP A 836 50.19 -6.51 0.74
N GLY A 837 49.52 -5.37 0.53
CA GLY A 837 48.85 -5.00 -0.73
C GLY A 837 47.54 -5.76 -1.02
N LEU A 838 47.03 -6.53 -0.07
CA LEU A 838 45.85 -7.39 -0.22
C LEU A 838 44.51 -6.66 0.01
N LEU A 839 44.57 -5.43 0.55
CA LEU A 839 43.41 -4.68 1.03
C LEU A 839 43.48 -3.21 0.59
N THR A 840 42.35 -2.62 0.19
CA THR A 840 42.21 -1.17 -0.02
C THR A 840 41.23 -0.53 0.98
N LEU A 841 41.43 0.75 1.33
CA LEU A 841 40.47 1.54 2.12
C LEU A 841 39.86 2.64 1.26
N HIS A 842 38.53 2.80 1.33
CA HIS A 842 37.80 3.86 0.62
C HIS A 842 36.92 4.67 1.57
N GLY A 843 36.96 6.00 1.45
CA GLY A 843 35.96 6.88 2.06
C GLY A 843 34.79 7.08 1.12
N LEU A 844 33.56 7.04 1.66
CA LEU A 844 32.35 7.34 0.92
C LEU A 844 31.47 8.30 1.73
N TYR A 845 30.85 9.27 1.04
CA TYR A 845 29.84 10.16 1.60
C TYR A 845 28.58 10.12 0.74
N PHE A 846 27.44 9.81 1.35
CA PHE A 846 26.16 9.72 0.64
C PHE A 846 25.21 10.87 1.04
N HIS A 847 24.94 11.78 0.09
CA HIS A 847 24.03 12.88 0.32
C HIS A 847 22.58 12.45 0.11
N VAL A 848 21.92 12.03 1.21
CA VAL A 848 20.59 11.41 1.23
C VAL A 848 19.52 12.25 0.52
N GLY A 849 19.59 13.58 0.64
CA GLY A 849 18.64 14.51 0.00
C GLY A 849 18.84 14.72 -1.51
N GLU A 850 20.02 14.38 -2.05
CA GLU A 850 20.33 14.46 -3.49
C GLU A 850 20.36 13.06 -4.15
N ALA A 851 20.35 11.99 -3.34
CA ALA A 851 20.70 10.62 -3.73
C ALA A 851 22.09 10.48 -4.40
N GLN A 852 23.00 11.42 -4.14
CA GLN A 852 24.34 11.48 -4.73
C GLN A 852 25.39 10.82 -3.82
N ALA A 853 26.21 9.96 -4.41
CA ALA A 853 27.41 9.41 -3.77
C ALA A 853 28.66 10.24 -4.12
N TYR A 854 29.53 10.42 -3.14
CA TYR A 854 30.84 11.06 -3.28
C TYR A 854 31.92 10.14 -2.70
N LEU A 855 33.03 9.95 -3.41
CA LEU A 855 34.14 9.07 -3.03
C LEU A 855 35.34 9.92 -2.60
N LEU A 856 36.05 9.48 -1.56
CA LEU A 856 37.22 10.19 -1.05
C LEU A 856 38.44 9.96 -1.94
N THR A 857 38.91 11.04 -2.56
CA THR A 857 40.16 11.15 -3.32
C THR A 857 41.21 11.89 -2.46
N GLU A 858 42.49 11.58 -2.68
CA GLU A 858 43.60 12.36 -2.11
C GLU A 858 44.34 13.04 -3.28
N VAL A 859 44.17 14.36 -3.42
CA VAL A 859 44.67 15.15 -4.56
C VAL A 859 45.61 16.22 -4.02
N THR A 860 46.89 16.15 -4.38
CA THR A 860 47.93 17.12 -3.96
C THR A 860 48.00 17.37 -2.44
N GLY A 861 47.67 16.36 -1.62
CA GLY A 861 47.64 16.45 -0.16
C GLY A 861 46.32 16.96 0.45
N GLU A 862 45.38 17.45 -0.37
CA GLU A 862 44.00 17.70 0.06
C GLU A 862 43.16 16.42 -0.05
N ARG A 863 42.24 16.23 0.90
CA ARG A 863 41.35 15.07 0.99
C ARG A 863 39.95 15.49 0.55
N VAL A 864 39.57 15.17 -0.68
CA VAL A 864 38.38 15.69 -1.37
C VAL A 864 37.35 14.59 -1.55
N PHE A 865 36.06 14.91 -1.35
CA PHE A 865 34.97 14.03 -1.69
C PHE A 865 34.45 14.38 -3.09
N ASP A 866 34.96 13.68 -4.10
CA ASP A 866 34.56 13.84 -5.51
C ASP A 866 33.26 13.11 -5.82
N ARG A 867 32.43 13.66 -6.72
CA ARG A 867 31.22 12.98 -7.19
C ARG A 867 31.59 11.79 -8.06
N VAL A 868 31.05 10.61 -7.73
CA VAL A 868 31.13 9.44 -8.63
C VAL A 868 30.38 9.76 -9.92
N ARG A 869 31.09 9.68 -11.05
CA ARG A 869 30.62 9.85 -12.43
C ARG A 869 30.53 8.50 -13.14
N ALA A 870 29.91 8.49 -14.32
CA ALA A 870 29.87 7.32 -15.19
C ALA A 870 31.24 7.01 -15.86
N GLU A 871 32.20 7.94 -15.78
CA GLU A 871 33.55 7.81 -16.32
C GLU A 871 34.51 7.06 -15.36
N ASP A 872 34.19 7.00 -14.05
CA ASP A 872 35.10 6.48 -13.00
C ASP A 872 35.11 4.94 -12.90
N LEU A 873 34.53 4.23 -13.88
CA LEU A 873 34.27 2.77 -13.88
C LEU A 873 35.47 1.93 -14.37
N VAL A 874 36.70 2.44 -14.23
CA VAL A 874 37.94 1.81 -14.75
C VAL A 874 39.00 1.63 -13.64
N LEU A 875 38.54 1.43 -12.40
CA LEU A 875 39.33 1.10 -11.20
C LEU A 875 39.08 -0.36 -10.77
#